data_AF-A0A8T6L6S5-F1
#
_entry.id   AF-A0A8T6L6S5-F1
#
_cell.length_a   1.000
_cell.length_b   1.000
_cell.length_c   1.000
_cell.angle_alpha   90.00
_cell.angle_beta   90.00
_cell.angle_gamma   90.00
#
_symmetry.space_group_name_H-M   'P 1'
#
loop_
_entity.id
_entity.type
_entity.pdbx_description
1 polymer ?
#
loop_
_entity_poly.entity_id
_entity_poly.type
_entity_poly.pdbx_seq_one_letter_code
_entity_poly.pdbx_strand_id
1 'polypeptide(L)'
;MPGFTDVTDGSGIAFTVGFADNMRNIEVPIVVPSGVAAGDYDGDGDVDLFIVRGDKGPNLLYRNQGGMVFVEVAAEAGVAHTRSGNRVWRHGSPALADLDGDGDLDLLVPGLDGDPSFVFANAGDGTFADRTPGSGLDSMRAEYSMSPAFGDYDLDGDLDLALGHWGTPRDFIGGVGDTETLWRNDSEGGRIRFTSVSEAAGIAPSVILNADPLISQRTFDPTFTPTFARIDDDEYPDFLMVSDFNFTQVFLNNRDGTFRNVTDHSVIIDGNGMGSAVGDYDGDGDLDWFVSSILAIGPDVPSHLSRIGNRLYRNDGGAFVDATDVAGVADGGWGWGSCFIDFDNDGNLDIYHTNGWFEFDRYGGFTMDESRAFLSNGTGAFAERSEPLGLNDAEQGRGVVCADFDNDGDVDILLLHGDPDNAATLYRNDACCDNDAESNNFLGLRLQGRLPNSSAVGARILVTAGGQEHLREVTLGSNFASHNPTAQVVGLGAANQVDRLEVLWPDGVETLMEAVAVNQYLDIEHPEYDPDENTGTRLTVVQGNGSGAYARGQEVAIQAEEPAEHYRFSHWIVSGGEVRDAYSAETVVTLLDREVTVTARYLPGVFSAQAPSAARRWTEVLLQAIRNDYARPTVHARNLFHVSAAMHDAWSAVEGSGSPWLLGRERAGVACPFDGLPEVADGEAAQTAALSFAAYRIIRHRFDDSPGAAQIFRDTETLMQALQLDAGTDTTAYQDGSAAALGNHIADCYLRFGLVDGSNEAADYANRAYQPVNEPLEPTQPGNPNITDLNRWQPLSLPEFIDQAGNPADSTPAFLSPEWGAVAPFALSEDDRTVYERDGFEYWVYHDPGEPPRIDGPLAENYKWAFALVAVWGSHLDPADGAMMDISPAGIGNVASYPESFEDHPAFLNTESGGDPGGGHERNPTTDEPYVSQTVPRGDYARVLAEFWADGPDSETPPGHWFVIANEVNDHPQLQRRFEGRGPELDRLEWDVKTYFALGGAMHDAAIAAWGVKGWYDVIRPISALRAMADLGQSSDPNLPSYHEHGIPLIAGFIELIDDEDPLRGEMSEHVGKPKFRTWRGPDQVSDPAVDVAGVGWIRAEDWWPYQRPTFVTPPFAGYVSGHSTYSRAAAEVLTALTGDPYFPGGMSAFAIPANDFLVFEAGPSVDLTLQWATYRDAADQCSLSRIWGGIHPPFDDIPGRLMGREIGRDAFAEAVRHFDGLVD
;
A
#
# COMPACT_ATOMS: atom_id res chain seq x y z
N MET A 1 51.26 -11.71 10.31
CA MET A 1 50.13 -11.31 11.15
C MET A 1 50.71 -10.45 12.26
N PRO A 2 51.00 -9.18 12.00
CA PRO A 2 50.45 -8.17 12.88
C PRO A 2 48.93 -8.10 12.66
N GLY A 3 48.18 -7.85 13.72
CA GLY A 3 46.73 -7.69 13.68
C GLY A 3 46.42 -6.42 14.45
N PHE A 4 46.23 -6.53 15.75
CA PHE A 4 46.00 -5.42 16.66
C PHE A 4 47.02 -5.39 17.79
N THR A 5 47.37 -4.20 18.26
CA THR A 5 48.26 -3.97 19.39
C THR A 5 47.57 -3.14 20.47
N ASP A 6 47.56 -3.62 21.71
CA ASP A 6 47.15 -2.82 22.87
C ASP A 6 48.15 -1.67 23.11
N VAL A 7 47.65 -0.44 22.96
CA VAL A 7 48.39 0.81 23.12
C VAL A 7 47.92 1.65 24.31
N THR A 8 47.09 1.08 25.19
CA THR A 8 46.43 1.78 26.30
C THR A 8 47.41 2.54 27.21
N ASP A 9 48.50 1.89 27.62
CA ASP A 9 49.53 2.49 28.49
C ASP A 9 50.18 3.75 27.88
N GLY A 10 50.15 3.90 26.56
CA GLY A 10 50.74 5.01 25.81
C GLY A 10 49.73 6.10 25.41
N SER A 11 48.44 5.79 25.40
CA SER A 11 47.39 6.68 24.87
C SER A 11 46.96 7.77 25.85
N GLY A 12 47.17 7.57 27.16
CA GLY A 12 46.71 8.49 28.19
C GLY A 12 45.29 8.20 28.71
N ILE A 13 44.61 7.20 28.14
CA ILE A 13 43.34 6.67 28.66
C ILE A 13 43.65 5.84 29.90
N ALA A 14 43.13 6.26 31.06
CA ALA A 14 43.31 5.55 32.31
C ALA A 14 42.23 5.97 33.32
N PHE A 15 41.31 5.06 33.64
CA PHE A 15 40.26 5.31 34.62
C PHE A 15 39.78 4.01 35.28
N THR A 16 38.90 4.15 36.27
CA THR A 16 38.27 3.03 36.98
C THR A 16 36.77 3.22 37.03
N VAL A 17 36.00 2.14 37.06
CA VAL A 17 34.54 2.21 37.03
C VAL A 17 33.90 1.88 38.39
N GLY A 18 32.67 2.36 38.57
CA GLY A 18 31.73 1.71 39.46
C GLY A 18 30.89 2.66 40.31
N PHE A 19 30.09 2.04 41.18
CA PHE A 19 29.01 2.70 41.89
C PHE A 19 29.24 2.74 43.41
N ALA A 20 28.98 3.89 44.03
CA ALA A 20 29.16 4.15 45.45
C ALA A 20 28.05 3.49 46.29
N ASP A 21 26.83 3.48 45.77
CA ASP A 21 25.64 2.88 46.37
C ASP A 21 25.02 1.83 45.43
N ASN A 22 24.33 0.84 45.97
CA ASN A 22 23.60 -0.14 45.16
C ASN A 22 22.38 0.51 44.50
N MET A 23 22.12 0.18 43.24
CA MET A 23 20.88 0.53 42.53
C MET A 23 19.70 -0.35 42.97
N ARG A 24 18.47 0.08 42.68
CA ARG A 24 17.26 -0.74 42.92
C ARG A 24 17.30 -2.03 42.10
N ASN A 25 17.68 -1.94 40.82
CA ASN A 25 18.05 -3.10 40.02
C ASN A 25 19.55 -3.39 40.19
N ILE A 26 19.86 -4.48 40.88
CA ILE A 26 21.24 -4.84 41.22
C ILE A 26 22.04 -5.40 40.03
N GLU A 27 21.38 -5.73 38.93
CA GLU A 27 22.03 -6.28 37.73
C GLU A 27 22.60 -5.15 36.85
N VAL A 28 21.95 -3.97 36.81
CA VAL A 28 22.35 -2.83 35.98
C VAL A 28 23.81 -2.41 36.18
N PRO A 29 24.35 -2.28 37.41
CA PRO A 29 25.76 -1.95 37.62
C PRO A 29 26.78 -2.91 36.98
N ILE A 30 26.36 -4.12 36.62
CA ILE A 30 27.20 -5.17 36.04
C ILE A 30 26.97 -5.28 34.51
N VAL A 31 25.76 -4.95 34.07
CA VAL A 31 25.37 -4.91 32.66
C VAL A 31 25.91 -3.63 32.00
N VAL A 32 25.75 -2.47 32.62
CA VAL A 32 26.26 -1.18 32.14
C VAL A 32 27.14 -0.52 33.22
N PRO A 33 28.39 -0.99 33.41
CA PRO A 33 29.32 -0.45 34.40
C PRO A 33 29.90 0.93 34.01
N SER A 34 29.90 1.23 32.72
CA SER A 34 30.41 2.44 32.06
C SER A 34 29.76 2.58 30.68
N GLY A 35 30.01 3.69 30.00
CA GLY A 35 29.64 3.90 28.61
C GLY A 35 30.50 5.00 27.97
N VAL A 36 30.55 5.00 26.65
CA VAL A 36 31.39 5.91 25.85
C VAL A 36 30.64 6.48 24.65
N ALA A 37 30.90 7.74 24.33
CA ALA A 37 30.50 8.37 23.08
C ALA A 37 31.73 8.89 22.35
N ALA A 38 31.83 8.58 21.06
CA ALA A 38 32.90 9.02 20.20
C ALA A 38 32.40 10.02 19.16
N GLY A 39 33.17 11.08 18.93
CA GLY A 39 32.86 12.13 17.97
C GLY A 39 33.88 13.27 18.06
N ASP A 40 34.10 13.97 16.96
CA ASP A 40 34.96 15.16 16.89
C ASP A 40 34.19 16.37 17.42
N TYR A 41 34.25 16.63 18.74
CA TYR A 41 33.40 17.63 19.37
C TYR A 41 33.94 19.05 19.24
N ASP A 42 35.23 19.21 18.92
CA ASP A 42 35.88 20.52 18.75
C ASP A 42 36.29 20.86 17.31
N GLY A 43 35.99 19.95 16.37
CA GLY A 43 36.13 20.15 14.92
C GLY A 43 37.57 20.15 14.45
N ASP A 44 38.47 19.49 15.17
CA ASP A 44 39.89 19.43 14.83
C ASP A 44 40.27 18.26 13.91
N GLY A 45 39.30 17.38 13.64
CA GLY A 45 39.41 16.24 12.73
C GLY A 45 39.87 14.95 13.39
N ASP A 46 40.14 14.95 14.70
CA ASP A 46 40.47 13.76 15.48
C ASP A 46 39.25 13.30 16.31
N VAL A 47 39.03 11.99 16.42
CA VAL A 47 37.88 11.46 17.18
C VAL A 47 38.14 11.57 18.68
N ASP A 48 37.27 12.27 19.41
CA ASP A 48 37.31 12.41 20.87
C ASP A 48 36.39 11.41 21.57
N LEU A 49 36.52 11.30 22.90
CA LEU A 49 35.77 10.33 23.71
C LEU A 49 35.18 10.96 24.96
N PHE A 50 33.86 10.90 25.12
CA PHE A 50 33.19 11.18 26.39
C PHE A 50 32.86 9.87 27.12
N ILE A 51 33.24 9.74 28.39
CA ILE A 51 33.10 8.51 29.18
C ILE A 51 32.33 8.76 30.47
N VAL A 52 31.31 7.93 30.70
CA VAL A 52 30.68 7.76 32.00
C VAL A 52 31.23 6.51 32.71
N ARG A 53 31.42 6.59 34.03
CA ARG A 53 32.14 5.56 34.81
C ARG A 53 31.47 5.22 36.14
N GLY A 54 30.14 5.32 36.19
CA GLY A 54 29.32 5.21 37.39
C GLY A 54 29.29 6.51 38.21
N ASP A 55 29.20 6.42 39.54
CA ASP A 55 29.11 7.59 40.44
C ASP A 55 30.24 7.72 41.48
N LYS A 56 31.28 6.87 41.36
CA LYS A 56 32.48 6.96 42.20
C LYS A 56 33.42 8.11 41.82
N GLY A 57 33.34 8.62 40.59
CA GLY A 57 34.22 9.67 40.06
C GLY A 57 33.50 10.59 39.07
N PRO A 58 34.14 11.69 38.64
CA PRO A 58 33.60 12.54 37.57
C PRO A 58 33.48 11.78 36.24
N ASN A 59 32.60 12.27 35.36
CA ASN A 59 32.63 11.91 33.95
C ASN A 59 33.94 12.43 33.32
N LEU A 60 34.35 11.84 32.21
CA LEU A 60 35.60 12.15 31.52
C LEU A 60 35.31 12.57 30.08
N LEU A 61 36.10 13.50 29.56
CA LEU A 61 36.12 13.91 28.17
C LEU A 61 37.57 13.89 27.77
N TYR A 62 37.93 12.91 26.97
CA TYR A 62 39.27 12.71 26.43
C TYR A 62 39.32 13.35 25.06
N ARG A 63 40.01 14.48 24.98
CA ARG A 63 40.30 15.12 23.70
C ARG A 63 41.51 14.47 23.07
N ASN A 64 41.38 13.99 21.84
CA ASN A 64 42.47 13.43 21.06
C ASN A 64 43.42 14.57 20.64
N GLN A 65 44.70 14.27 20.48
CA GLN A 65 45.73 15.23 20.06
C GLN A 65 46.44 14.74 18.80
N GLY A 66 45.83 13.77 18.12
CA GLY A 66 46.38 12.96 17.04
C GLY A 66 47.27 11.81 17.54
N GLY A 67 47.41 10.77 16.72
CA GLY A 67 48.29 9.64 17.01
C GLY A 67 47.87 8.82 18.22
N MET A 68 46.56 8.76 18.51
CA MET A 68 45.95 8.09 19.67
C MET A 68 46.41 8.62 21.03
N VAL A 69 46.76 9.91 21.13
CA VAL A 69 47.16 10.54 22.39
C VAL A 69 46.03 11.39 22.94
N PHE A 70 45.44 10.96 24.05
CA PHE A 70 44.28 11.57 24.66
C PHE A 70 44.63 12.39 25.91
N VAL A 71 43.95 13.54 26.06
CA VAL A 71 44.05 14.41 27.24
C VAL A 71 42.67 14.59 27.87
N GLU A 72 42.55 14.30 29.15
CA GLU A 72 41.30 14.47 29.90
C GLU A 72 41.03 15.97 30.19
N VAL A 73 39.86 16.47 29.77
CA VAL A 73 39.47 17.89 29.81
C VAL A 73 38.06 18.14 30.33
N ALA A 74 37.33 17.15 30.88
CA ALA A 74 35.91 17.29 31.25
C ALA A 74 35.62 18.43 32.23
N ALA A 75 36.56 18.70 33.16
CA ALA A 75 36.40 19.78 34.13
C ALA A 75 36.52 21.17 33.48
N GLU A 76 37.35 21.28 32.44
CA GLU A 76 37.55 22.51 31.66
C GLU A 76 36.38 22.72 30.70
N ALA A 77 35.89 21.63 30.09
CA ALA A 77 34.73 21.62 29.19
C ALA A 77 33.38 21.77 29.92
N GLY A 78 33.33 21.56 31.24
CA GLY A 78 32.13 21.78 32.06
C GLY A 78 31.23 20.56 32.27
N VAL A 79 31.63 19.38 31.79
CA VAL A 79 30.83 18.14 31.78
C VAL A 79 31.24 17.09 32.83
N ALA A 80 32.30 17.36 33.61
CA ALA A 80 32.81 16.43 34.63
C ALA A 80 31.82 16.11 35.76
N HIS A 81 30.86 17.01 36.03
CA HIS A 81 30.01 16.94 37.22
C HIS A 81 28.55 17.27 36.91
N THR A 82 27.66 16.29 37.05
CA THR A 82 26.21 16.47 36.87
C THR A 82 25.44 16.68 38.19
N ARG A 83 26.16 16.69 39.33
CA ARG A 83 25.57 16.87 40.67
C ARG A 83 26.35 17.90 41.49
N SER A 84 25.62 18.62 42.36
CA SER A 84 26.23 19.61 43.25
C SER A 84 27.35 19.04 44.13
N GLY A 85 28.39 19.84 44.37
CA GLY A 85 29.50 19.50 45.27
C GLY A 85 30.55 18.56 44.68
N ASN A 86 30.86 18.67 43.38
CA ASN A 86 31.82 17.84 42.62
C ASN A 86 31.44 16.36 42.64
N ARG A 87 30.15 16.07 42.49
CA ARG A 87 29.62 14.71 42.40
C ARG A 87 29.00 14.53 41.02
N VAL A 88 28.73 13.29 40.65
CA VAL A 88 27.92 12.95 39.48
C VAL A 88 26.68 12.19 39.94
N TRP A 89 25.67 12.19 39.11
CA TRP A 89 24.60 11.20 39.13
C TRP A 89 25.04 9.93 38.38
N ARG A 90 24.23 8.88 38.45
CA ARG A 90 24.46 7.62 37.75
C ARG A 90 23.89 7.74 36.33
N HIS A 91 24.68 7.36 35.34
CA HIS A 91 24.31 7.53 33.94
C HIS A 91 24.57 6.26 33.12
N GLY A 92 23.77 6.08 32.07
CA GLY A 92 23.93 5.05 31.05
C GLY A 92 24.81 5.55 29.90
N SER A 93 24.72 4.88 28.74
CA SER A 93 25.54 5.24 27.57
C SER A 93 25.31 6.69 27.12
N PRO A 94 26.36 7.53 27.02
CA PRO A 94 26.23 8.87 26.45
C PRO A 94 26.17 8.83 24.92
N ALA A 95 25.85 9.96 24.28
CA ALA A 95 26.00 10.18 22.83
C ALA A 95 26.33 11.64 22.50
N LEU A 96 26.98 11.81 21.34
CA LEU A 96 27.28 13.10 20.72
C LEU A 96 26.46 13.25 19.43
N ALA A 97 25.69 14.32 19.31
CA ALA A 97 24.85 14.62 18.15
C ALA A 97 24.55 16.13 18.11
N ASP A 98 24.30 16.71 16.94
CA ASP A 98 23.83 18.10 16.81
C ASP A 98 22.34 18.17 17.17
N LEU A 99 22.01 18.55 18.41
CA LEU A 99 20.65 18.43 18.94
C LEU A 99 19.80 19.68 18.69
N ASP A 100 20.42 20.86 18.53
CA ASP A 100 19.71 22.10 18.20
C ASP A 100 19.96 22.64 16.79
N GLY A 101 20.68 21.88 15.96
CA GLY A 101 20.87 22.15 14.54
C GLY A 101 21.80 23.32 14.28
N ASP A 102 22.78 23.58 15.16
CA ASP A 102 23.71 24.70 15.03
C ASP A 102 25.06 24.32 14.40
N GLY A 103 25.28 23.02 14.19
CA GLY A 103 26.46 22.45 13.55
C GLY A 103 27.52 21.93 14.52
N ASP A 104 27.39 22.15 15.83
CA ASP A 104 28.30 21.64 16.85
C ASP A 104 27.71 20.37 17.50
N LEU A 105 28.56 19.37 17.81
CA LEU A 105 28.09 18.15 18.49
C LEU A 105 27.77 18.44 19.96
N ASP A 106 26.50 18.29 20.33
CA ASP A 106 25.97 18.37 21.69
C ASP A 106 26.04 17.01 22.40
N LEU A 107 25.92 17.03 23.73
CA LEU A 107 26.08 15.85 24.56
C LEU A 107 24.79 15.44 25.27
N LEU A 108 24.32 14.22 25.00
CA LEU A 108 23.27 13.53 25.75
C LEU A 108 23.87 12.57 26.78
N VAL A 109 23.41 12.64 28.03
CA VAL A 109 23.84 11.75 29.13
C VAL A 109 22.60 11.17 29.83
N PRO A 110 22.12 9.97 29.43
CA PRO A 110 20.94 9.32 30.01
C PRO A 110 21.13 8.92 31.48
N GLY A 111 20.08 9.04 32.29
CA GLY A 111 20.10 8.69 33.71
C GLY A 111 19.83 7.21 34.03
N LEU A 112 20.36 6.74 35.16
CA LEU A 112 20.10 5.38 35.70
C LEU A 112 19.53 5.40 37.11
N ASP A 113 18.70 4.40 37.43
CA ASP A 113 18.04 4.21 38.71
C ASP A 113 17.22 5.45 39.16
N GLY A 114 16.59 6.13 38.19
CA GLY A 114 15.77 7.32 38.37
C GLY A 114 16.56 8.61 38.62
N ASP A 115 17.89 8.58 38.44
CA ASP A 115 18.69 9.79 38.36
C ASP A 115 18.38 10.56 37.06
N PRO A 116 18.52 11.90 37.03
CA PRO A 116 18.15 12.71 35.87
C PRO A 116 19.08 12.47 34.68
N SER A 117 18.49 12.48 33.48
CA SER A 117 19.22 12.64 32.21
C SER A 117 19.66 14.09 32.02
N PHE A 118 20.77 14.30 31.33
CA PHE A 118 21.30 15.63 31.02
C PHE A 118 21.48 15.82 29.53
N VAL A 119 21.22 17.05 29.10
CA VAL A 119 21.52 17.55 27.75
C VAL A 119 22.43 18.75 27.90
N PHE A 120 23.58 18.72 27.23
CA PHE A 120 24.51 19.83 27.20
C PHE A 120 24.72 20.31 25.77
N ALA A 121 24.44 21.59 25.54
CA ALA A 121 24.75 22.21 24.26
C ALA A 121 26.22 22.61 24.19
N ASN A 122 26.90 22.29 23.10
CA ASN A 122 28.25 22.75 22.81
C ASN A 122 28.20 24.24 22.44
N ALA A 123 29.21 25.00 22.84
CA ALA A 123 29.28 26.44 22.59
C ALA A 123 30.21 26.80 21.41
N GLY A 124 30.75 25.80 20.71
CA GLY A 124 31.73 25.96 19.63
C GLY A 124 33.12 26.44 20.08
N ASP A 125 33.37 26.48 21.39
CA ASP A 125 34.66 26.88 21.98
C ASP A 125 35.31 25.78 22.83
N GLY A 126 34.81 24.54 22.67
CA GLY A 126 35.23 23.36 23.42
C GLY A 126 34.61 23.27 24.83
N THR A 127 33.63 24.11 25.15
CA THR A 127 32.86 24.06 26.40
C THR A 127 31.38 23.78 26.18
N PHE A 128 30.75 23.21 27.21
CA PHE A 128 29.36 22.79 27.17
C PHE A 128 28.51 23.56 28.20
N ALA A 129 27.26 23.84 27.83
CA ALA A 129 26.27 24.48 28.68
C ALA A 129 25.07 23.54 28.94
N ASP A 130 24.70 23.36 30.21
CA ASP A 130 23.53 22.57 30.59
C ASP A 130 22.24 23.19 30.02
N ARG A 131 21.59 22.46 29.10
CA ARG A 131 20.29 22.77 28.46
C ARG A 131 19.19 21.81 28.85
N THR A 132 19.41 21.02 29.90
CA THR A 132 18.43 20.05 30.43
C THR A 132 17.08 20.71 30.74
N PRO A 133 16.99 21.87 31.44
CA PRO A 133 15.68 22.42 31.83
C PRO A 133 14.79 22.82 30.64
N GLY A 134 13.62 22.16 30.53
CA GLY A 134 12.66 22.42 29.47
C GLY A 134 13.02 21.82 28.11
N SER A 135 13.96 20.86 28.09
CA SER A 135 14.30 20.02 26.94
C SER A 135 13.30 18.88 26.72
N GLY A 136 12.41 18.60 27.69
CA GLY A 136 11.51 17.43 27.63
C GLY A 136 12.13 16.20 28.28
N LEU A 137 13.42 15.95 28.03
CA LEU A 137 14.18 14.87 28.68
C LEU A 137 14.37 15.08 30.20
N ASP A 138 14.24 16.33 30.68
CA ASP A 138 14.18 16.64 32.12
C ASP A 138 12.92 16.13 32.83
N SER A 139 11.94 15.65 32.05
CA SER A 139 10.69 15.07 32.54
C SER A 139 10.54 13.57 32.28
N MET A 140 11.59 12.93 31.74
CA MET A 140 11.61 11.50 31.47
C MET A 140 11.34 10.68 32.75
N ARG A 141 10.52 9.65 32.61
CA ARG A 141 10.05 8.76 33.69
C ARG A 141 10.71 7.39 33.64
N ALA A 142 11.23 6.97 32.49
CA ALA A 142 12.03 5.76 32.37
C ALA A 142 13.18 5.80 33.40
N GLU A 143 13.29 4.74 34.22
CA GLU A 143 14.21 4.75 35.36
C GLU A 143 15.64 4.36 34.97
N TYR A 144 15.79 3.59 33.89
CA TYR A 144 17.07 3.10 33.38
C TYR A 144 17.07 3.32 31.88
N SER A 145 17.72 4.37 31.42
CA SER A 145 17.85 4.66 29.99
C SER A 145 19.29 4.46 29.55
N MET A 146 19.46 3.79 28.41
CA MET A 146 20.76 3.45 27.84
C MET A 146 20.66 3.44 26.31
N SER A 147 21.83 3.41 25.66
CA SER A 147 21.96 3.26 24.20
C SER A 147 21.08 4.23 23.39
N PRO A 148 21.43 5.52 23.32
CA PRO A 148 20.79 6.48 22.43
C PRO A 148 21.14 6.22 20.95
N ALA A 149 20.17 6.34 20.05
CA ALA A 149 20.41 6.38 18.60
C ALA A 149 19.65 7.56 17.99
N PHE A 150 20.24 8.17 16.98
CA PHE A 150 19.68 9.33 16.29
C PHE A 150 19.42 9.03 14.81
N GLY A 151 18.33 9.60 14.30
CA GLY A 151 17.91 9.53 12.91
C GLY A 151 16.77 10.52 12.67
N ASP A 152 16.60 10.98 11.43
CA ASP A 152 15.51 11.87 11.03
C ASP A 152 14.37 11.00 10.51
N TYR A 153 13.49 10.53 11.40
CA TYR A 153 12.52 9.49 11.00
C TYR A 153 11.31 10.06 10.27
N ASP A 154 10.96 11.33 10.45
CA ASP A 154 9.85 11.98 9.75
C ASP A 154 10.28 12.91 8.60
N LEU A 155 11.59 12.98 8.33
CA LEU A 155 12.25 13.74 7.27
C LEU A 155 12.00 15.25 7.38
N ASP A 156 11.96 15.77 8.61
CA ASP A 156 11.83 17.19 8.90
C ASP A 156 13.19 17.91 9.01
N GLY A 157 14.28 17.13 9.02
CA GLY A 157 15.66 17.58 9.05
C GLY A 157 16.27 17.66 10.45
N ASP A 158 15.48 17.56 11.52
CA ASP A 158 15.97 17.49 12.88
C ASP A 158 16.34 16.04 13.26
N LEU A 159 17.36 15.85 14.10
CA LEU A 159 17.74 14.50 14.54
C LEU A 159 16.87 14.03 15.70
N ASP A 160 15.99 13.07 15.44
CA ASP A 160 15.15 12.41 16.44
C ASP A 160 15.93 11.40 17.27
N LEU A 161 15.41 11.05 18.44
CA LEU A 161 16.10 10.22 19.42
C LEU A 161 15.32 8.93 19.72
N ALA A 162 16.01 7.81 19.65
CA ALA A 162 15.57 6.53 20.20
C ALA A 162 16.43 6.09 21.40
N LEU A 163 15.81 5.44 22.39
CA LEU A 163 16.46 4.97 23.64
C LEU A 163 16.02 3.55 24.03
N GLY A 164 16.97 2.74 24.48
CA GLY A 164 16.71 1.47 25.17
C GLY A 164 16.54 1.67 26.68
N HIS A 165 15.68 0.86 27.32
CA HIS A 165 15.29 1.07 28.72
C HIS A 165 15.46 -0.13 29.65
N TRP A 166 16.38 -1.05 29.33
CA TRP A 166 16.55 -2.32 30.05
C TRP A 166 16.53 -2.17 31.58
N GLY A 167 15.57 -2.86 32.22
CA GLY A 167 15.42 -2.86 33.68
C GLY A 167 14.44 -1.84 34.24
N THR A 168 13.87 -0.95 33.42
CA THR A 168 12.78 -0.03 33.81
C THR A 168 11.51 -0.80 34.17
N PRO A 169 10.93 -0.64 35.38
CA PRO A 169 9.73 -1.38 35.78
C PRO A 169 8.52 -1.09 34.87
N ARG A 170 7.78 -2.14 34.47
CA ARG A 170 6.53 -1.98 33.71
C ARG A 170 5.36 -1.73 34.68
N ASP A 171 4.74 -0.55 34.62
CA ASP A 171 3.54 -0.27 35.43
C ASP A 171 2.27 -0.72 34.68
N PHE A 172 1.81 -1.95 34.95
CA PHE A 172 0.65 -2.57 34.29
C PHE A 172 -0.72 -1.95 34.69
N ILE A 173 -0.74 -0.94 35.57
CA ILE A 173 -1.99 -0.39 36.12
C ILE A 173 -2.43 0.83 35.29
N GLY A 174 -2.97 0.60 34.09
CA GLY A 174 -3.60 1.67 33.29
C GLY A 174 -3.64 1.47 31.77
N GLY A 175 -2.96 0.46 31.23
CA GLY A 175 -2.67 0.33 29.79
C GLY A 175 -1.15 0.38 29.56
N VAL A 176 -0.70 0.14 28.34
CA VAL A 176 0.69 0.36 27.96
C VAL A 176 0.84 1.86 27.75
N GLY A 177 1.25 2.59 28.79
CA GLY A 177 1.55 4.01 28.65
C GLY A 177 2.75 4.22 27.72
N ASP A 178 3.04 5.48 27.42
CA ASP A 178 4.25 5.88 26.69
C ASP A 178 5.52 5.24 27.29
N THR A 179 6.24 4.48 26.46
CA THR A 179 7.49 3.80 26.82
C THR A 179 8.70 4.72 26.80
N GLU A 180 8.55 5.95 26.27
CA GLU A 180 9.64 6.93 26.16
C GLU A 180 10.83 6.36 25.34
N THR A 181 10.54 5.47 24.40
CA THR A 181 11.50 4.81 23.50
C THR A 181 11.86 5.69 22.30
N LEU A 182 10.90 6.42 21.73
CA LEU A 182 11.07 7.28 20.56
C LEU A 182 10.64 8.72 20.88
N TRP A 183 11.50 9.66 20.53
CA TRP A 183 11.37 11.09 20.82
C TRP A 183 11.59 11.90 19.55
N ARG A 184 10.59 12.68 19.15
CA ARG A 184 10.76 13.65 18.07
C ARG A 184 11.51 14.88 18.56
N ASN A 185 12.44 15.38 17.77
CA ASN A 185 13.15 16.62 18.03
C ASN A 185 12.32 17.82 17.55
N ASP A 186 11.83 18.65 18.48
CA ASP A 186 11.08 19.87 18.19
C ASP A 186 11.93 21.13 18.50
N SER A 187 13.24 21.06 18.24
CA SER A 187 14.17 22.14 18.58
C SER A 187 13.98 23.34 17.67
N GLU A 188 14.02 24.55 18.24
CA GLU A 188 13.85 25.78 17.46
C GLU A 188 14.71 26.90 18.01
N GLY A 189 15.52 27.52 17.15
CA GLY A 189 16.30 28.72 17.46
C GLY A 189 17.37 28.50 18.54
N GLY A 190 18.12 27.40 18.46
CA GLY A 190 19.18 27.04 19.42
C GLY A 190 18.64 26.64 20.79
N ARG A 191 17.41 26.09 20.82
CA ARG A 191 16.78 25.60 22.04
C ARG A 191 16.39 24.14 21.83
N ILE A 192 17.19 23.26 22.45
CA ILE A 192 16.94 21.83 22.46
C ILE A 192 15.59 21.51 23.11
N ARG A 193 14.76 20.74 22.39
CA ARG A 193 13.48 20.23 22.89
C ARG A 193 13.10 18.90 22.21
N PHE A 194 12.84 17.90 23.01
CA PHE A 194 12.32 16.60 22.59
C PHE A 194 10.91 16.37 23.11
N THR A 195 10.07 15.73 22.29
CA THR A 195 8.73 15.27 22.67
C THR A 195 8.65 13.77 22.45
N SER A 196 8.30 13.02 23.50
CA SER A 196 8.08 11.58 23.36
C SER A 196 6.88 11.33 22.45
N VAL A 197 7.10 10.50 21.43
CA VAL A 197 6.11 10.12 20.43
C VAL A 197 5.88 8.61 20.39
N SER A 198 6.51 7.83 21.28
CA SER A 198 6.43 6.36 21.26
C SER A 198 4.99 5.82 21.16
N GLU A 199 4.02 6.43 21.84
CA GLU A 199 2.60 6.04 21.74
C GLU A 199 1.98 6.44 20.40
N ALA A 200 2.18 7.69 19.97
CA ALA A 200 1.60 8.23 18.74
C ALA A 200 2.19 7.57 17.49
N ALA A 201 3.47 7.22 17.53
CA ALA A 201 4.20 6.56 16.46
C ALA A 201 3.98 5.03 16.42
N GLY A 202 3.18 4.46 17.33
CA GLY A 202 2.89 3.02 17.34
C GLY A 202 3.99 2.12 17.94
N ILE A 203 5.08 2.70 18.47
CA ILE A 203 6.20 1.97 19.08
C ILE A 203 5.84 1.40 20.45
N ALA A 204 5.29 2.22 21.37
CA ALA A 204 5.00 1.85 22.75
C ALA A 204 4.12 0.59 22.91
N PRO A 205 2.98 0.44 22.20
CA PRO A 205 2.18 -0.78 22.32
C PRO A 205 2.90 -2.01 21.78
N SER A 206 3.84 -1.86 20.85
CA SER A 206 4.44 -2.98 20.12
C SER A 206 5.75 -3.45 20.77
N VAL A 207 6.59 -2.52 21.20
CA VAL A 207 7.96 -2.78 21.64
C VAL A 207 8.04 -3.60 22.93
N ILE A 208 7.03 -3.48 23.81
CA ILE A 208 6.98 -4.20 25.09
C ILE A 208 5.91 -5.29 25.21
N LEU A 209 4.94 -5.41 24.29
CA LEU A 209 3.82 -6.37 24.43
C LEU A 209 4.06 -7.77 23.86
N ASN A 210 5.10 -7.97 23.06
CA ASN A 210 5.42 -9.31 22.58
C ASN A 210 6.14 -10.07 23.69
N ALA A 211 5.53 -11.13 24.21
CA ALA A 211 6.14 -11.98 25.21
C ALA A 211 6.20 -13.40 24.65
N ASP A 212 7.40 -13.90 24.41
CA ASP A 212 7.62 -15.32 24.14
C ASP A 212 7.19 -16.14 25.39
N PRO A 213 6.27 -17.10 25.27
CA PRO A 213 5.90 -17.99 26.37
C PRO A 213 7.02 -18.94 26.82
N LEU A 214 8.11 -19.10 26.05
CA LEU A 214 9.26 -19.97 26.32
C LEU A 214 10.39 -19.27 27.10
N ILE A 215 10.50 -17.95 27.01
CA ILE A 215 11.50 -17.12 27.71
C ILE A 215 10.82 -16.38 28.87
N SER A 216 11.44 -16.38 30.05
CA SER A 216 10.77 -15.94 31.28
C SER A 216 10.32 -14.47 31.23
N GLN A 217 9.02 -14.20 31.34
CA GLN A 217 8.47 -12.85 31.44
C GLN A 217 9.00 -12.12 32.69
N ARG A 218 9.99 -11.24 32.50
CA ARG A 218 10.42 -10.26 33.51
C ARG A 218 9.43 -9.09 33.52
N THR A 219 9.22 -8.46 34.67
CA THR A 219 8.27 -7.35 34.83
C THR A 219 8.87 -5.98 34.52
N PHE A 220 9.87 -5.92 33.63
CA PHE A 220 10.62 -4.72 33.28
C PHE A 220 10.86 -4.64 31.77
N ASP A 221 11.18 -3.46 31.25
CA ASP A 221 11.48 -3.20 29.84
C ASP A 221 12.74 -3.98 29.39
N PRO A 222 12.70 -4.76 28.28
CA PRO A 222 13.83 -5.59 27.84
C PRO A 222 14.76 -4.93 26.82
N THR A 223 14.47 -3.71 26.37
CA THR A 223 15.14 -3.10 25.21
C THR A 223 16.58 -2.67 25.53
N PHE A 224 17.52 -3.00 24.64
CA PHE A 224 18.93 -2.62 24.78
C PHE A 224 19.39 -1.61 23.75
N THR A 225 19.37 -1.95 22.46
CA THR A 225 20.08 -1.18 21.44
C THR A 225 19.14 -0.84 20.28
N PRO A 226 18.73 0.44 20.15
CA PRO A 226 18.06 0.95 18.96
C PRO A 226 19.04 1.22 17.81
N THR A 227 18.56 1.14 16.58
CA THR A 227 19.31 1.58 15.39
C THR A 227 18.31 2.12 14.36
N PHE A 228 18.59 3.30 13.80
CA PHE A 228 17.91 3.78 12.59
C PHE A 228 18.71 3.36 11.37
N ALA A 229 18.04 2.77 10.38
CA ALA A 229 18.65 2.39 9.12
C ALA A 229 17.59 2.28 8.02
N ARG A 230 17.93 2.52 6.74
CA ARG A 230 17.00 2.27 5.62
C ARG A 230 17.03 0.78 5.27
N ILE A 231 16.10 -0.01 5.79
CA ILE A 231 16.09 -1.47 5.63
C ILE A 231 15.31 -1.89 4.38
N ASP A 232 14.22 -1.20 4.03
CA ASP A 232 13.48 -1.47 2.79
C ASP A 232 13.90 -0.60 1.59
N ASP A 233 15.05 0.09 1.73
CA ASP A 233 15.60 1.05 0.76
C ASP A 233 14.60 2.12 0.30
N ASP A 234 13.64 2.46 1.15
CA ASP A 234 12.91 3.70 1.00
C ASP A 234 13.70 4.89 1.59
N GLU A 235 13.22 6.12 1.35
CA GLU A 235 13.92 7.31 1.82
C GLU A 235 13.76 7.59 3.32
N TYR A 236 12.88 6.86 4.01
CA TYR A 236 12.56 7.03 5.42
C TYR A 236 13.36 6.04 6.27
N PRO A 237 14.08 6.49 7.31
CA PRO A 237 14.75 5.57 8.21
C PRO A 237 13.76 4.63 8.92
N ASP A 238 14.03 3.34 8.84
CA ASP A 238 13.37 2.30 9.63
C ASP A 238 14.01 2.20 11.01
N PHE A 239 13.33 1.47 11.90
CA PHE A 239 13.72 1.37 13.29
C PHE A 239 13.93 -0.09 13.72
N LEU A 240 15.17 -0.41 14.07
CA LEU A 240 15.58 -1.70 14.60
C LEU A 240 15.76 -1.61 16.12
N MET A 241 15.24 -2.58 16.86
CA MET A 241 15.29 -2.60 18.32
C MET A 241 15.74 -3.96 18.87
N VAL A 242 16.99 -4.02 19.32
CA VAL A 242 17.56 -5.21 19.99
C VAL A 242 17.00 -5.35 21.40
N SER A 243 16.60 -6.58 21.76
CA SER A 243 15.95 -6.86 23.05
C SER A 243 16.51 -8.10 23.78
N ASP A 244 16.65 -7.96 25.10
CA ASP A 244 16.97 -9.07 26.02
C ASP A 244 15.71 -9.84 26.42
N PHE A 245 15.84 -11.12 26.76
CA PHE A 245 14.73 -11.97 27.23
C PHE A 245 13.46 -11.97 26.34
N ASN A 246 13.57 -11.50 25.10
CA ASN A 246 12.53 -11.39 24.09
C ASN A 246 13.17 -11.43 22.69
N PHE A 247 12.36 -11.40 21.64
CA PHE A 247 12.87 -11.20 20.28
C PHE A 247 13.17 -9.74 20.02
N THR A 248 14.30 -9.53 19.34
CA THR A 248 14.63 -8.28 18.68
C THR A 248 13.57 -7.95 17.61
N GLN A 249 13.36 -6.67 17.34
CA GLN A 249 12.22 -6.20 16.55
C GLN A 249 12.62 -5.29 15.40
N VAL A 250 11.89 -5.42 14.29
CA VAL A 250 12.01 -4.60 13.09
C VAL A 250 10.73 -3.78 12.94
N PHE A 251 10.88 -2.47 12.82
CA PHE A 251 9.79 -1.53 12.62
C PHE A 251 10.02 -0.78 11.32
N LEU A 252 9.12 -0.95 10.36
CA LEU A 252 9.18 -0.19 9.11
C LEU A 252 8.41 1.12 9.28
N ASN A 253 8.96 2.19 8.71
CA ASN A 253 8.38 3.52 8.77
C ASN A 253 7.19 3.62 7.79
N ASN A 254 6.03 4.07 8.27
CA ASN A 254 4.81 4.19 7.45
C ASN A 254 4.75 5.51 6.66
N ARG A 255 5.78 6.37 6.74
CA ARG A 255 5.88 7.67 6.05
C ARG A 255 4.88 8.74 6.50
N ASP A 256 4.13 8.46 7.56
CA ASP A 256 3.13 9.36 8.17
C ASP A 256 3.48 9.75 9.62
N GLY A 257 4.72 9.49 10.04
CA GLY A 257 5.21 9.69 11.40
C GLY A 257 4.89 8.52 12.35
N THR A 258 4.41 7.39 11.82
CA THR A 258 4.18 6.16 12.58
C THR A 258 5.01 4.99 12.04
N PHE A 259 5.14 3.95 12.85
CA PHE A 259 5.83 2.72 12.51
C PHE A 259 4.91 1.51 12.62
N ARG A 260 5.14 0.51 11.77
CA ARG A 260 4.55 -0.82 11.88
C ARG A 260 5.61 -1.83 12.31
N ASN A 261 5.28 -2.68 13.28
CA ASN A 261 6.14 -3.80 13.65
C ASN A 261 6.00 -4.93 12.62
N VAL A 262 7.08 -5.25 11.91
CA VAL A 262 7.10 -6.27 10.84
C VAL A 262 7.93 -7.49 11.21
N THR A 263 8.30 -7.61 12.48
CA THR A 263 9.18 -8.67 12.97
C THR A 263 8.63 -10.05 12.60
N ASP A 264 9.32 -10.76 11.72
CA ASP A 264 9.04 -12.18 11.47
C ASP A 264 9.72 -13.02 12.55
N HIS A 265 8.94 -13.45 13.54
CA HIS A 265 9.43 -14.28 14.64
C HIS A 265 9.82 -15.71 14.25
N SER A 266 9.65 -16.10 12.98
CA SER A 266 10.23 -17.34 12.45
C SER A 266 11.68 -17.16 11.99
N VAL A 267 12.09 -15.92 11.73
CA VAL A 267 13.44 -15.55 11.29
C VAL A 267 14.21 -14.83 12.40
N ILE A 268 13.63 -13.79 12.98
CA ILE A 268 14.25 -12.98 14.03
C ILE A 268 14.10 -13.71 15.38
N ILE A 269 15.05 -14.60 15.66
CA ILE A 269 14.99 -15.57 16.76
C ILE A 269 16.14 -15.46 17.78
N ASP A 270 16.99 -14.43 17.70
CA ASP A 270 18.18 -14.21 18.54
C ASP A 270 17.93 -14.50 20.02
N GLY A 271 16.81 -13.99 20.56
CA GLY A 271 16.28 -14.31 21.88
C GLY A 271 17.31 -14.13 22.98
N ASN A 272 17.44 -12.93 23.55
CA ASN A 272 18.62 -12.42 24.29
C ASN A 272 19.61 -11.69 23.38
N GLY A 273 19.14 -10.76 22.54
CA GLY A 273 20.03 -9.86 21.81
C GLY A 273 20.62 -8.78 22.72
N MET A 274 21.87 -8.35 22.46
CA MET A 274 22.52 -7.26 23.21
C MET A 274 23.02 -6.13 22.31
N GLY A 275 24.01 -6.40 21.47
CA GLY A 275 24.61 -5.43 20.55
C GLY A 275 24.02 -5.49 19.15
N SER A 276 24.22 -4.43 18.39
CA SER A 276 23.72 -4.24 17.03
C SER A 276 24.85 -3.76 16.13
N ALA A 277 24.96 -4.31 14.92
CA ALA A 277 25.78 -3.76 13.84
C ALA A 277 25.04 -3.91 12.52
N VAL A 278 24.94 -2.81 11.76
CA VAL A 278 24.24 -2.76 10.46
C VAL A 278 25.25 -2.43 9.36
N GLY A 279 25.18 -3.13 8.23
CA GLY A 279 26.07 -2.92 7.09
C GLY A 279 25.87 -3.97 6.00
N ASP A 280 26.14 -3.60 4.75
CA ASP A 280 26.12 -4.47 3.57
C ASP A 280 27.34 -5.41 3.59
N TYR A 281 27.21 -6.60 4.20
CA TYR A 281 28.35 -7.49 4.44
C TYR A 281 28.66 -8.39 3.24
N ASP A 282 27.69 -8.64 2.37
CA ASP A 282 27.85 -9.50 1.20
C ASP A 282 27.90 -8.74 -0.15
N GLY A 283 27.74 -7.42 -0.12
CA GLY A 283 27.95 -6.52 -1.26
C GLY A 283 26.79 -6.55 -2.25
N ASP A 284 25.58 -6.85 -1.79
CA ASP A 284 24.40 -6.97 -2.64
C ASP A 284 23.59 -5.67 -2.77
N GLY A 285 23.95 -4.64 -1.99
CA GLY A 285 23.37 -3.31 -2.04
C GLY A 285 22.27 -3.05 -1.01
N ASP A 286 21.96 -4.03 -0.16
CA ASP A 286 21.03 -3.86 0.97
C ASP A 286 21.79 -3.88 2.30
N LEU A 287 21.24 -3.22 3.33
CA LEU A 287 21.87 -3.21 4.66
C LEU A 287 21.46 -4.45 5.45
N ASP A 288 22.44 -5.24 5.87
CA ASP A 288 22.25 -6.42 6.72
C ASP A 288 22.40 -6.11 8.21
N TRP A 289 22.01 -7.07 9.06
CA TRP A 289 21.98 -6.85 10.49
C TRP A 289 22.60 -7.99 11.31
N PHE A 290 23.67 -7.68 12.03
CA PHE A 290 24.26 -8.57 13.03
C PHE A 290 23.79 -8.22 14.44
N VAL A 291 23.34 -9.24 15.17
CA VAL A 291 22.90 -9.15 16.57
C VAL A 291 23.73 -10.11 17.42
N SER A 292 24.44 -9.56 18.40
CA SER A 292 25.17 -10.38 19.37
C SER A 292 24.21 -11.00 20.39
N SER A 293 24.47 -12.25 20.80
CA SER A 293 23.61 -12.98 21.73
C SER A 293 24.39 -14.02 22.55
N ILE A 294 23.68 -14.87 23.30
CA ILE A 294 24.22 -15.89 24.20
C ILE A 294 24.20 -17.26 23.52
N LEU A 295 25.33 -17.97 23.53
CA LEU A 295 25.39 -19.39 23.19
C LEU A 295 25.63 -20.23 24.44
N ALA A 296 24.56 -20.74 25.06
CA ALA A 296 24.65 -21.66 26.18
C ALA A 296 24.59 -23.13 25.75
N ILE A 297 25.55 -23.93 26.23
CA ILE A 297 25.78 -25.33 25.89
C ILE A 297 25.46 -26.24 27.08
N GLY A 298 24.61 -27.25 26.85
CA GLY A 298 24.37 -28.32 27.80
C GLY A 298 22.91 -28.80 27.87
N PRO A 299 22.66 -29.97 28.46
CA PRO A 299 21.30 -30.53 28.55
C PRO A 299 20.39 -29.71 29.49
N ASP A 300 20.95 -29.11 30.55
CA ASP A 300 20.21 -28.44 31.63
C ASP A 300 20.37 -26.90 31.62
N VAL A 301 20.57 -26.29 30.45
CA VAL A 301 20.62 -24.83 30.29
C VAL A 301 19.27 -24.21 30.70
N PRO A 302 19.24 -23.19 31.58
CA PRO A 302 18.03 -22.46 31.95
C PRO A 302 17.30 -21.90 30.74
N SER A 303 15.97 -21.84 30.79
CA SER A 303 15.13 -21.39 29.66
C SER A 303 15.26 -19.90 29.31
N HIS A 304 15.95 -19.11 30.14
CA HIS A 304 16.19 -17.67 29.88
C HIS A 304 17.58 -17.40 29.28
N LEU A 305 18.32 -18.45 28.93
CA LEU A 305 19.58 -18.34 28.20
C LEU A 305 19.38 -18.96 26.81
N SER A 306 19.73 -18.19 25.78
CA SER A 306 19.76 -18.66 24.40
C SER A 306 20.72 -19.83 24.20
N ARG A 307 20.32 -20.75 23.31
CA ARG A 307 21.10 -21.93 22.91
C ARG A 307 21.55 -21.86 21.46
N ILE A 308 21.24 -20.76 20.77
CA ILE A 308 21.50 -20.62 19.35
C ILE A 308 22.69 -19.68 19.10
N GLY A 309 22.96 -18.70 19.98
CA GLY A 309 24.08 -17.76 19.85
C GLY A 309 23.74 -16.58 18.95
N ASN A 310 24.76 -15.82 18.52
CA ASN A 310 24.61 -14.62 17.67
C ASN A 310 23.73 -14.88 16.45
N ARG A 311 23.16 -13.82 15.88
CA ARG A 311 22.42 -13.85 14.62
C ARG A 311 23.05 -12.90 13.59
N LEU A 312 23.13 -13.36 12.35
CA LEU A 312 23.37 -12.51 11.19
C LEU A 312 22.15 -12.64 10.27
N TYR A 313 21.39 -11.56 10.16
CA TYR A 313 20.22 -11.46 9.31
C TYR A 313 20.62 -10.77 8.02
N ARG A 314 20.61 -11.53 6.92
CA ARG A 314 20.80 -10.95 5.59
C ARG A 314 19.49 -10.32 5.13
N ASN A 315 19.56 -9.12 4.57
CA ASN A 315 18.39 -8.41 4.05
C ASN A 315 18.21 -8.69 2.57
N ASP A 316 17.05 -9.21 2.16
CA ASP A 316 16.71 -9.47 0.76
C ASP A 316 15.58 -8.49 0.34
N GLY A 317 15.89 -7.19 0.19
CA GLY A 317 14.93 -6.16 -0.22
C GLY A 317 13.85 -5.85 0.82
N GLY A 318 14.23 -5.67 2.10
CA GLY A 318 13.33 -5.37 3.22
C GLY A 318 12.82 -6.60 3.98
N ALA A 319 13.18 -7.81 3.53
CA ALA A 319 12.85 -9.07 4.18
C ALA A 319 14.12 -9.78 4.67
N PHE A 320 14.22 -10.01 5.98
CA PHE A 320 15.39 -10.68 6.56
C PHE A 320 15.37 -12.20 6.37
N VAL A 321 16.55 -12.78 6.22
CA VAL A 321 16.84 -14.22 6.25
C VAL A 321 17.94 -14.50 7.27
N ASP A 322 17.77 -15.51 8.13
CA ASP A 322 18.83 -15.93 9.06
C ASP A 322 19.96 -16.64 8.28
N ALA A 323 21.08 -15.91 8.08
CA ALA A 323 22.27 -16.38 7.39
C ALA A 323 23.34 -16.95 8.36
N THR A 324 23.05 -16.98 9.66
CA THR A 324 24.04 -17.21 10.73
C THR A 324 24.86 -18.49 10.55
N ASP A 325 24.19 -19.62 10.25
CA ASP A 325 24.86 -20.93 10.16
C ASP A 325 25.75 -21.03 8.91
N VAL A 326 25.33 -20.39 7.82
CA VAL A 326 26.09 -20.34 6.56
C VAL A 326 27.29 -19.40 6.71
N ALA A 327 27.07 -18.26 7.39
CA ALA A 327 28.09 -17.28 7.70
C ALA A 327 29.12 -17.79 8.73
N GLY A 328 28.72 -18.71 9.61
CA GLY A 328 29.60 -19.33 10.60
C GLY A 328 29.83 -18.49 11.86
N VAL A 329 28.88 -17.60 12.19
CA VAL A 329 29.03 -16.61 13.28
C VAL A 329 28.21 -16.94 14.54
N ALA A 330 27.52 -18.09 14.57
CA ALA A 330 26.67 -18.51 15.68
C ALA A 330 27.43 -18.66 17.02
N ASP A 331 28.70 -19.10 16.98
CA ASP A 331 29.52 -19.33 18.19
C ASP A 331 30.10 -18.03 18.76
N GLY A 332 29.19 -17.25 19.33
CA GLY A 332 29.49 -15.95 19.92
C GLY A 332 29.94 -15.99 21.37
N GLY A 333 29.63 -17.03 22.13
CA GLY A 333 29.80 -16.99 23.59
C GLY A 333 28.71 -16.16 24.28
N TRP A 334 29.06 -15.28 25.22
CA TRP A 334 28.12 -14.29 25.80
C TRP A 334 28.41 -12.89 25.27
N GLY A 335 27.80 -12.57 24.12
CA GLY A 335 28.03 -11.34 23.36
C GLY A 335 27.45 -10.07 23.99
N TRP A 336 28.14 -8.95 23.77
CA TRP A 336 27.71 -7.59 24.11
C TRP A 336 27.89 -6.66 22.90
N GLY A 337 28.61 -5.54 23.02
CA GLY A 337 28.80 -4.61 21.90
C GLY A 337 29.49 -5.28 20.69
N SER A 338 29.00 -4.95 19.49
CA SER A 338 29.50 -5.40 18.18
C SER A 338 29.73 -4.27 17.16
N CYS A 339 30.57 -4.50 16.14
CA CYS A 339 30.75 -3.60 14.99
C CYS A 339 30.91 -4.39 13.69
N PHE A 340 30.48 -3.80 12.57
CA PHE A 340 31.00 -4.11 11.24
C PHE A 340 32.20 -3.20 10.94
N ILE A 341 33.30 -3.79 10.49
CA ILE A 341 34.59 -3.12 10.29
C ILE A 341 35.42 -3.95 9.31
N ASP A 342 36.13 -3.33 8.36
CA ASP A 342 37.08 -4.04 7.49
C ASP A 342 38.46 -4.00 8.16
N PHE A 343 38.93 -5.11 8.74
CA PHE A 343 40.14 -5.12 9.56
C PHE A 343 41.41 -4.95 8.73
N ASP A 344 41.45 -5.50 7.52
CA ASP A 344 42.65 -5.53 6.67
C ASP A 344 42.52 -4.70 5.39
N ASN A 345 41.47 -3.88 5.31
CA ASN A 345 41.12 -3.00 4.20
C ASN A 345 40.94 -3.75 2.87
N ASP A 346 40.54 -5.03 2.89
CA ASP A 346 40.42 -5.86 1.69
C ASP A 346 39.15 -5.62 0.87
N GLY A 347 38.23 -4.80 1.39
CA GLY A 347 36.95 -4.43 0.79
C GLY A 347 35.75 -5.20 1.35
N ASN A 348 35.95 -6.19 2.21
CA ASN A 348 34.88 -6.97 2.84
C ASN A 348 34.67 -6.52 4.30
N LEU A 349 33.41 -6.39 4.73
CA LEU A 349 33.14 -6.12 6.15
C LEU A 349 33.38 -7.37 7.00
N ASP A 350 34.15 -7.20 8.08
CA ASP A 350 34.35 -8.16 9.17
C ASP A 350 33.48 -7.80 10.38
N ILE A 351 33.43 -8.70 11.36
CA ILE A 351 32.65 -8.48 12.59
C ILE A 351 33.56 -8.59 13.81
N TYR A 352 33.57 -7.55 14.64
CA TYR A 352 34.07 -7.62 16.01
C TYR A 352 32.91 -7.65 16.99
N HIS A 353 33.00 -8.46 18.04
CA HIS A 353 32.14 -8.29 19.21
C HIS A 353 32.86 -8.65 20.51
N THR A 354 32.44 -8.04 21.61
CA THR A 354 33.02 -8.32 22.93
C THR A 354 32.19 -9.31 23.73
N ASN A 355 32.86 -10.04 24.62
CA ASN A 355 32.25 -11.10 25.43
C ASN A 355 32.47 -10.96 26.94
N GLY A 356 31.65 -11.72 27.69
CA GLY A 356 31.97 -12.12 29.05
C GLY A 356 30.81 -11.98 30.04
N TRP A 357 30.63 -13.01 30.87
CA TRP A 357 29.70 -12.99 32.00
C TRP A 357 30.19 -13.88 33.16
N PHE A 358 30.11 -13.37 34.39
CA PHE A 358 30.66 -14.05 35.58
C PHE A 358 29.73 -15.14 36.16
N GLU A 359 28.44 -15.14 35.80
CA GLU A 359 27.49 -16.19 36.21
C GLU A 359 27.32 -17.24 35.12
N PHE A 360 26.66 -18.36 35.46
CA PHE A 360 26.31 -19.41 34.51
C PHE A 360 27.46 -20.08 33.75
N ASP A 361 28.71 -19.83 34.16
CA ASP A 361 29.96 -20.32 33.56
C ASP A 361 29.96 -21.82 33.20
N ARG A 362 29.24 -22.65 33.97
CA ARG A 362 29.06 -24.09 33.68
C ARG A 362 28.36 -24.41 32.34
N TYR A 363 27.76 -23.41 31.68
CA TYR A 363 27.01 -23.55 30.44
C TYR A 363 27.72 -22.92 29.22
N GLY A 364 28.96 -22.46 29.35
CA GLY A 364 29.66 -21.87 28.20
C GLY A 364 31.08 -21.38 28.46
N GLY A 365 31.56 -21.38 29.71
CA GLY A 365 32.87 -20.80 30.05
C GLY A 365 32.89 -19.27 30.06
N PHE A 366 31.72 -18.64 30.18
CA PHE A 366 31.47 -17.20 30.06
C PHE A 366 32.40 -16.28 30.87
N THR A 367 33.00 -16.77 31.97
CA THR A 367 33.89 -15.94 32.80
C THR A 367 35.24 -15.67 32.13
N MET A 368 35.70 -16.58 31.27
CA MET A 368 36.97 -16.48 30.53
C MET A 368 36.73 -16.45 29.03
N ASP A 369 35.52 -16.02 28.62
CA ASP A 369 35.11 -16.02 27.22
C ASP A 369 35.74 -14.83 26.52
N GLU A 370 36.56 -15.14 25.52
CA GLU A 370 37.31 -14.15 24.76
C GLU A 370 36.39 -13.40 23.81
N SER A 371 36.68 -12.15 23.49
CA SER A 371 36.03 -11.43 22.37
C SER A 371 36.22 -12.21 21.06
N ARG A 372 35.29 -12.07 20.10
CA ARG A 372 35.41 -12.71 18.77
C ARG A 372 35.70 -11.66 17.71
N ALA A 373 36.55 -12.05 16.77
CA ALA A 373 36.80 -11.31 15.54
C ALA A 373 36.55 -12.26 14.37
N PHE A 374 35.45 -12.07 13.66
CA PHE A 374 35.05 -12.88 12.52
C PHE A 374 35.54 -12.19 11.24
N LEU A 375 36.61 -12.72 10.66
CA LEU A 375 37.20 -12.24 9.42
C LEU A 375 36.45 -12.84 8.22
N SER A 376 35.94 -12.00 7.33
CA SER A 376 35.25 -12.37 6.10
C SER A 376 36.20 -13.04 5.12
N ASN A 377 35.64 -13.86 4.24
CA ASN A 377 36.37 -14.45 3.12
C ASN A 377 35.89 -13.93 1.76
N GLY A 378 35.02 -12.91 1.76
CA GLY A 378 34.41 -12.32 0.56
C GLY A 378 33.35 -13.19 -0.13
N THR A 379 32.86 -14.25 0.53
CA THR A 379 31.75 -15.09 0.02
C THR A 379 30.55 -15.12 0.96
N GLY A 380 30.42 -14.13 1.86
CA GLY A 380 29.40 -14.10 2.91
C GLY A 380 29.65 -15.09 4.06
N ALA A 381 30.87 -15.63 4.20
CA ALA A 381 31.22 -16.53 5.29
C ALA A 381 32.47 -16.04 6.04
N PHE A 382 32.51 -16.33 7.33
CA PHE A 382 33.52 -15.78 8.23
C PHE A 382 34.36 -16.87 8.89
N ALA A 383 35.57 -16.48 9.31
CA ALA A 383 36.44 -17.28 10.15
C ALA A 383 36.73 -16.51 11.45
N GLU A 384 36.52 -17.17 12.58
CA GLU A 384 36.94 -16.64 13.88
C GLU A 384 38.49 -16.55 13.95
N ARG A 385 39.01 -15.38 14.33
CA ARG A 385 40.42 -14.97 14.26
C ARG A 385 40.88 -14.10 15.43
N SER A 386 40.16 -14.03 16.55
CA SER A 386 40.52 -13.14 17.67
C SER A 386 41.94 -13.37 18.20
N GLU A 387 42.32 -14.62 18.54
CA GLU A 387 43.66 -14.94 19.08
C GLU A 387 44.78 -14.60 18.07
N PRO A 388 44.72 -15.03 16.79
CA PRO A 388 45.71 -14.64 15.78
C PRO A 388 45.83 -13.13 15.54
N LEU A 389 44.74 -12.37 15.73
CA LEU A 389 44.71 -10.91 15.57
C LEU A 389 45.13 -10.18 16.84
N GLY A 390 45.24 -10.84 17.99
CA GLY A 390 45.52 -10.18 19.28
C GLY A 390 44.30 -9.53 19.92
N LEU A 391 43.10 -9.90 19.48
CA LEU A 391 41.80 -9.40 19.93
C LEU A 391 41.06 -10.37 20.87
N ASN A 392 41.73 -11.39 21.40
CA ASN A 392 41.14 -12.38 22.30
C ASN A 392 41.06 -11.88 23.75
N ASP A 393 40.53 -10.67 23.94
CA ASP A 393 40.31 -10.07 25.26
C ASP A 393 39.28 -10.87 26.07
N ALA A 394 39.61 -11.26 27.30
CA ALA A 394 38.72 -12.02 28.20
C ALA A 394 38.33 -11.24 29.47
N GLU A 395 38.51 -9.92 29.47
CA GLU A 395 38.38 -9.04 30.65
C GLU A 395 36.95 -8.51 30.85
N GLN A 396 35.94 -9.28 30.44
CA GLN A 396 34.51 -8.97 30.64
C GLN A 396 34.09 -7.65 29.98
N GLY A 397 34.32 -7.55 28.67
CA GLY A 397 33.99 -6.34 27.91
C GLY A 397 32.49 -6.06 27.79
N ARG A 398 32.16 -4.81 27.46
CA ARG A 398 30.79 -4.28 27.39
C ARG A 398 30.59 -3.44 26.13
N GLY A 399 30.96 -2.17 26.17
CA GLY A 399 30.86 -1.26 25.04
C GLY A 399 32.10 -1.30 24.16
N VAL A 400 31.90 -1.08 22.86
CA VAL A 400 32.97 -1.03 21.87
C VAL A 400 32.78 0.17 20.95
N VAL A 401 33.85 0.93 20.72
CA VAL A 401 33.90 1.96 19.69
C VAL A 401 34.86 1.50 18.61
N CYS A 402 34.40 1.54 17.37
CA CYS A 402 35.18 1.24 16.19
C CYS A 402 35.37 2.53 15.39
N ALA A 403 36.59 3.05 15.36
CA ALA A 403 36.93 4.31 14.72
C ALA A 403 38.43 4.34 14.40
N ASP A 404 38.83 5.04 13.35
CA ASP A 404 40.25 5.32 13.09
C ASP A 404 40.68 6.51 13.97
N PHE A 405 41.40 6.25 15.06
CA PHE A 405 41.73 7.27 16.08
C PHE A 405 43.00 8.06 15.76
N ASP A 406 43.84 7.60 14.83
CA ASP A 406 45.02 8.35 14.37
C ASP A 406 44.98 8.79 12.91
N ASN A 407 43.84 8.58 12.25
CA ASN A 407 43.51 9.01 10.89
C ASN A 407 44.47 8.43 9.85
N ASP A 408 44.93 7.20 10.04
CA ASP A 408 45.90 6.54 9.16
C ASP A 408 45.27 5.58 8.14
N GLY A 409 43.96 5.32 8.27
CA GLY A 409 43.12 4.61 7.32
C GLY A 409 42.79 3.17 7.70
N ASP A 410 43.31 2.66 8.80
CA ASP A 410 42.81 1.44 9.41
C ASP A 410 41.97 1.73 10.67
N VAL A 411 40.90 0.96 10.86
CA VAL A 411 39.95 1.24 11.93
C VAL A 411 40.40 0.53 13.20
N ASP A 412 40.44 1.26 14.30
CA ASP A 412 40.84 0.80 15.62
C ASP A 412 39.66 0.39 16.49
N ILE A 413 39.98 -0.17 17.66
CA ILE A 413 38.97 -0.65 18.61
C ILE A 413 39.28 -0.12 20.02
N LEU A 414 38.36 0.68 20.57
CA LEU A 414 38.31 0.96 22.00
C LEU A 414 37.29 0.04 22.66
N LEU A 415 37.76 -0.82 23.56
CA LEU A 415 36.94 -1.73 24.33
C LEU A 415 36.77 -1.22 25.77
N LEU A 416 35.54 -1.18 26.28
CA LEU A 416 35.24 -0.90 27.70
C LEU A 416 34.99 -2.18 28.48
N HIS A 417 35.49 -2.25 29.72
CA HIS A 417 35.40 -3.42 30.58
C HIS A 417 34.51 -3.18 31.81
N GLY A 418 33.93 -4.26 32.33
CA GLY A 418 33.30 -4.27 33.65
C GLY A 418 34.27 -4.41 34.83
N ASP A 419 35.58 -4.58 34.56
CA ASP A 419 36.59 -4.70 35.61
C ASP A 419 36.91 -3.33 36.24
N PRO A 420 36.78 -3.18 37.57
CA PRO A 420 37.13 -1.93 38.26
C PRO A 420 38.64 -1.58 38.24
N ASP A 421 39.52 -2.55 37.97
CA ASP A 421 40.98 -2.40 37.95
C ASP A 421 41.53 -2.13 36.53
N ASN A 422 40.90 -2.66 35.48
CA ASN A 422 41.14 -2.30 34.08
C ASN A 422 39.82 -1.95 33.37
N ALA A 423 39.52 -0.66 33.18
CA ALA A 423 38.23 -0.22 32.69
C ALA A 423 38.12 -0.08 31.16
N ALA A 424 39.25 -0.07 30.44
CA ALA A 424 39.27 0.04 28.99
C ALA A 424 40.59 -0.43 28.38
N THR A 425 40.52 -0.97 27.16
CA THR A 425 41.67 -1.29 26.32
C THR A 425 41.53 -0.61 24.97
N LEU A 426 42.56 0.11 24.51
CA LEU A 426 42.65 0.69 23.17
C LEU A 426 43.57 -0.17 22.30
N TYR A 427 42.99 -0.79 21.29
CA TYR A 427 43.68 -1.60 20.30
C TYR A 427 43.92 -0.77 19.04
N ARG A 428 45.19 -0.50 18.72
CA ARG A 428 45.57 0.03 17.41
C ARG A 428 45.56 -1.09 16.38
N ASN A 429 44.98 -0.85 15.21
CA ASN A 429 45.10 -1.75 14.07
C ASN A 429 46.49 -1.60 13.43
N ASP A 430 47.18 -2.72 13.22
CA ASP A 430 48.49 -2.78 12.55
C ASP A 430 48.43 -3.71 11.31
N ALA A 431 47.23 -4.10 10.89
CA ALA A 431 47.02 -5.12 9.85
C ALA A 431 47.43 -4.62 8.45
N CYS A 432 47.27 -3.34 8.15
CA CYS A 432 47.50 -2.80 6.81
C CYS A 432 48.97 -2.42 6.53
N CYS A 433 49.77 -2.16 7.57
CA CYS A 433 50.98 -1.33 7.47
C CYS A 433 52.32 -2.07 7.63
N ASP A 434 52.34 -3.41 7.70
CA ASP A 434 53.57 -4.18 7.90
C ASP A 434 53.97 -5.01 6.66
N ASN A 435 54.24 -4.36 5.51
CA ASN A 435 55.27 -4.73 4.50
C ASN A 435 55.20 -3.84 3.23
N ASP A 436 56.30 -3.11 2.95
CA ASP A 436 56.61 -2.17 1.85
C ASP A 436 56.40 -2.65 0.37
N ALA A 437 55.42 -3.49 0.03
CA ALA A 437 55.17 -3.87 -1.37
C ALA A 437 53.73 -4.22 -1.79
N GLU A 438 52.80 -4.55 -0.88
CA GLU A 438 51.40 -4.89 -1.22
C GLU A 438 50.46 -4.53 -0.04
N SER A 439 50.35 -3.24 0.32
CA SER A 439 49.35 -2.77 1.30
C SER A 439 48.02 -2.51 0.60
N ASN A 440 46.92 -2.93 1.20
CA ASN A 440 45.57 -2.56 0.78
C ASN A 440 45.36 -1.04 0.96
N ASN A 441 44.43 -0.48 0.19
CA ASN A 441 44.14 0.95 0.16
C ASN A 441 42.81 1.25 0.85
N PHE A 442 42.60 2.50 1.24
CA PHE A 442 41.36 2.93 1.89
C PHE A 442 40.83 4.26 1.33
N LEU A 443 39.59 4.60 1.68
CA LEU A 443 39.04 5.95 1.59
C LEU A 443 38.30 6.29 2.89
N GLY A 444 38.74 7.35 3.56
CA GLY A 444 38.02 7.96 4.68
C GLY A 444 37.07 9.03 4.18
N LEU A 445 35.84 9.07 4.72
CA LEU A 445 34.78 9.98 4.30
C LEU A 445 34.18 10.69 5.52
N ARG A 446 34.11 12.02 5.44
CA ARG A 446 33.46 12.88 6.44
C ARG A 446 32.45 13.76 5.70
N LEU A 447 31.16 13.53 5.97
CA LEU A 447 30.10 14.28 5.32
C LEU A 447 29.67 15.46 6.20
N GLN A 448 29.49 16.61 5.59
CA GLN A 448 28.90 17.79 6.22
C GLN A 448 27.54 18.06 5.58
N GLY A 449 26.47 17.70 6.29
CA GLY A 449 25.08 17.86 5.89
C GLY A 449 24.58 19.30 6.01
N ARG A 450 23.30 19.51 5.67
CA ARG A 450 22.61 20.79 5.90
C ARG A 450 22.03 20.81 7.30
N LEU A 451 22.10 21.98 7.95
CA LEU A 451 21.34 22.20 9.19
C LEU A 451 19.84 21.97 8.92
N PRO A 452 19.13 21.29 9.83
CA PRO A 452 19.57 20.89 11.18
C PRO A 452 20.44 19.62 11.26
N ASN A 453 20.36 18.71 10.29
CA ASN A 453 21.17 17.48 10.24
C ASN A 453 22.59 17.71 9.68
N SER A 454 23.43 18.42 10.45
CA SER A 454 24.82 18.76 10.07
C SER A 454 25.72 17.54 9.87
N SER A 455 25.40 16.41 10.51
CA SER A 455 26.18 15.17 10.44
C SER A 455 25.79 14.26 9.27
N ALA A 456 24.82 14.67 8.44
CA ALA A 456 24.29 13.91 7.30
C ALA A 456 23.82 12.49 7.67
N VAL A 457 23.24 12.34 8.86
CA VAL A 457 22.69 11.05 9.32
C VAL A 457 21.60 10.59 8.36
N GLY A 458 21.67 9.33 7.93
CA GLY A 458 20.81 8.75 6.91
C GLY A 458 21.33 8.88 5.47
N ALA A 459 22.48 9.52 5.25
CA ALA A 459 23.10 9.57 3.91
C ALA A 459 23.63 8.20 3.50
N ARG A 460 23.37 7.79 2.25
CA ARG A 460 23.95 6.58 1.66
C ARG A 460 25.15 6.93 0.79
N ILE A 461 26.22 6.17 0.94
CA ILE A 461 27.50 6.34 0.25
C ILE A 461 27.79 5.08 -0.54
N LEU A 462 27.88 5.20 -1.85
CA LEU A 462 28.27 4.10 -2.73
C LEU A 462 29.66 4.39 -3.31
N VAL A 463 30.61 3.49 -3.04
CA VAL A 463 31.99 3.56 -3.53
C VAL A 463 32.22 2.44 -4.52
N THR A 464 32.49 2.78 -5.78
CA THR A 464 32.91 1.82 -6.80
C THR A 464 34.42 1.91 -6.99
N ALA A 465 35.15 0.83 -6.73
CA ALA A 465 36.59 0.76 -6.94
C ALA A 465 37.03 -0.65 -7.36
N GLY A 466 37.89 -0.75 -8.38
CA GLY A 466 38.49 -2.04 -8.75
C GLY A 466 37.48 -3.09 -9.26
N GLY A 467 36.26 -2.67 -9.63
CA GLY A 467 35.17 -3.54 -10.06
C GLY A 467 34.31 -4.10 -8.92
N GLN A 468 34.47 -3.58 -7.69
CA GLN A 468 33.61 -3.82 -6.55
C GLN A 468 32.83 -2.55 -6.20
N GLU A 469 31.67 -2.74 -5.57
CA GLU A 469 30.84 -1.67 -5.02
C GLU A 469 30.76 -1.89 -3.51
N HIS A 470 30.85 -0.79 -2.76
CA HIS A 470 30.79 -0.81 -1.30
C HIS A 470 29.76 0.22 -0.85
N LEU A 471 28.68 -0.25 -0.20
CA LEU A 471 27.66 0.60 0.39
C LEU A 471 27.98 0.92 1.85
N ARG A 472 27.80 2.18 2.25
CA ARG A 472 27.76 2.63 3.64
C ARG A 472 26.55 3.52 3.85
N GLU A 473 25.96 3.46 5.03
CA GLU A 473 24.97 4.44 5.48
C GLU A 473 25.52 5.17 6.70
N VAL A 474 25.43 6.50 6.69
CA VAL A 474 25.85 7.31 7.83
C VAL A 474 24.82 7.14 8.94
N THR A 475 25.15 6.32 9.93
CA THR A 475 24.33 6.11 11.11
C THR A 475 24.90 6.90 12.29
N LEU A 476 24.02 7.43 13.14
CA LEU A 476 24.38 8.06 14.41
C LEU A 476 23.76 7.25 15.55
N GLY A 477 24.10 5.97 15.56
CA GLY A 477 23.54 4.97 16.46
C GLY A 477 24.49 4.61 17.60
N SER A 478 23.92 4.25 18.73
CA SER A 478 24.65 3.50 19.75
C SER A 478 24.69 2.02 19.41
N ASN A 479 25.76 1.40 19.86
CA ASN A 479 25.82 -0.01 20.14
C ASN A 479 25.59 -0.22 21.65
N PHE A 480 25.68 -1.45 22.16
CA PHE A 480 25.57 -1.71 23.59
C PHE A 480 26.59 -0.86 24.37
N ALA A 481 26.12 0.06 25.22
CA ALA A 481 26.94 0.94 26.06
C ALA A 481 28.04 1.77 25.34
N SER A 482 27.88 2.02 24.03
CA SER A 482 28.89 2.71 23.21
C SER A 482 28.24 3.43 22.04
N HIS A 483 28.89 4.46 21.48
CA HIS A 483 28.40 5.22 20.34
C HIS A 483 29.56 5.59 19.41
N ASN A 484 29.45 5.20 18.13
CA ASN A 484 30.49 5.40 17.11
C ASN A 484 30.41 6.82 16.50
N PRO A 485 31.50 7.34 15.91
CA PRO A 485 31.45 8.58 15.14
C PRO A 485 30.79 8.34 13.77
N THR A 486 30.38 9.43 13.09
CA THR A 486 29.75 9.36 11.74
C THR A 486 30.73 9.15 10.60
N ALA A 487 32.03 9.38 10.84
CA ALA A 487 33.07 9.20 9.83
C ALA A 487 33.09 7.74 9.33
N GLN A 488 33.10 7.56 8.01
CA GLN A 488 33.11 6.25 7.37
C GLN A 488 34.49 5.95 6.80
N VAL A 489 34.97 4.71 6.96
CA VAL A 489 36.19 4.22 6.33
C VAL A 489 35.84 3.03 5.45
N VAL A 490 36.28 3.06 4.20
CA VAL A 490 36.04 2.01 3.20
C VAL A 490 37.39 1.42 2.77
N GLY A 491 37.60 0.13 3.03
CA GLY A 491 38.71 -0.62 2.47
C GLY A 491 38.50 -0.86 0.97
N LEU A 492 39.56 -0.74 0.19
CA LEU A 492 39.54 -0.77 -1.29
C LEU A 492 40.45 -1.86 -1.87
N GLY A 493 41.03 -2.69 -1.00
CA GLY A 493 42.00 -3.71 -1.39
C GLY A 493 43.13 -3.15 -2.25
N ALA A 494 43.42 -3.81 -3.37
CA ALA A 494 44.48 -3.39 -4.29
C ALA A 494 44.07 -2.23 -5.25
N ALA A 495 42.87 -1.66 -5.13
CA ALA A 495 42.42 -0.58 -6.00
C ALA A 495 43.24 0.70 -5.73
N ASN A 496 43.81 1.29 -6.79
CA ASN A 496 44.69 2.46 -6.68
C ASN A 496 43.95 3.79 -6.92
N GLN A 497 42.64 3.71 -7.15
CA GLN A 497 41.74 4.83 -7.43
C GLN A 497 40.31 4.34 -7.18
N VAL A 498 39.46 5.24 -6.69
CA VAL A 498 38.00 5.07 -6.67
C VAL A 498 37.46 5.53 -8.01
N ASP A 499 36.80 4.62 -8.72
CA ASP A 499 36.26 4.86 -10.06
C ASP A 499 35.08 5.84 -9.97
N ARG A 500 34.18 5.60 -9.01
CA ARG A 500 32.97 6.38 -8.75
C ARG A 500 32.68 6.45 -7.25
N LEU A 501 32.31 7.65 -6.78
CA LEU A 501 31.82 7.89 -5.42
C LEU A 501 30.50 8.64 -5.54
N GLU A 502 29.44 8.06 -4.99
CA GLU A 502 28.11 8.63 -4.93
C GLU A 502 27.70 8.83 -3.48
N VAL A 503 27.15 10.00 -3.17
CA VAL A 503 26.52 10.30 -1.89
C VAL A 503 25.08 10.69 -2.17
N LEU A 504 24.14 9.88 -1.71
CA LEU A 504 22.72 10.21 -1.63
C LEU A 504 22.46 10.83 -0.26
N TRP A 505 22.19 12.13 -0.23
CA TRP A 505 21.94 12.89 0.99
C TRP A 505 20.55 12.58 1.56
N PRO A 506 20.30 12.83 2.87
CA PRO A 506 19.00 12.55 3.48
C PRO A 506 17.83 13.28 2.81
N ASP A 507 18.07 14.46 2.24
CA ASP A 507 17.08 15.26 1.50
C ASP A 507 16.87 14.82 0.03
N GLY A 508 17.51 13.72 -0.39
CA GLY A 508 17.43 13.14 -1.73
C GLY A 508 18.36 13.78 -2.76
N VAL A 509 19.17 14.78 -2.38
CA VAL A 509 20.20 15.33 -3.26
C VAL A 509 21.29 14.28 -3.50
N GLU A 510 21.95 14.33 -4.66
CA GLU A 510 23.07 13.45 -4.99
C GLU A 510 24.36 14.25 -5.23
N THR A 511 25.47 13.78 -4.65
CA THR A 511 26.82 14.20 -5.01
C THR A 511 27.52 13.06 -5.73
N LEU A 512 28.00 13.32 -6.95
CA LEU A 512 28.79 12.37 -7.74
C LEU A 512 30.22 12.88 -7.94
N MET A 513 31.19 12.02 -7.63
CA MET A 513 32.61 12.25 -7.88
C MET A 513 33.21 11.05 -8.62
N GLU A 514 34.13 11.31 -9.55
CA GLU A 514 34.81 10.27 -10.31
C GLU A 514 36.33 10.40 -10.12
N ALA A 515 37.03 9.28 -10.28
CA ALA A 515 38.50 9.24 -10.26
C ALA A 515 39.12 9.81 -8.97
N VAL A 516 38.51 9.52 -7.82
CA VAL A 516 38.96 9.97 -6.50
C VAL A 516 40.22 9.20 -6.08
N ALA A 517 41.21 9.90 -5.52
CA ALA A 517 42.44 9.25 -5.06
C ALA A 517 42.19 8.42 -3.79
N VAL A 518 42.94 7.33 -3.63
CA VAL A 518 42.90 6.47 -2.43
C VAL A 518 43.90 6.95 -1.37
N ASN A 519 43.80 6.38 -0.17
CA ASN A 519 44.62 6.63 1.01
C ASN A 519 44.57 8.08 1.49
N GLN A 520 43.35 8.60 1.61
CA GLN A 520 43.06 9.94 2.10
C GLN A 520 41.71 9.97 2.82
N TYR A 521 41.53 11.00 3.64
CA TYR A 521 40.23 11.46 4.08
C TYR A 521 39.70 12.53 3.13
N LEU A 522 38.41 12.44 2.80
CA LEU A 522 37.71 13.42 2.00
C LEU A 522 36.54 14.00 2.80
N ASP A 523 36.63 15.30 3.05
CA ASP A 523 35.51 16.10 3.57
C ASP A 523 34.60 16.49 2.39
N ILE A 524 33.33 16.09 2.45
CA ILE A 524 32.34 16.37 1.42
C ILE A 524 31.23 17.21 2.05
N GLU A 525 31.11 18.44 1.59
CA GLU A 525 30.02 19.32 1.95
C GLU A 525 28.81 19.05 1.06
N HIS A 526 27.61 19.06 1.66
CA HIS A 526 26.37 19.06 0.93
C HIS A 526 26.36 20.26 -0.04
N PRO A 527 26.06 20.08 -1.34
CA PRO A 527 26.10 21.17 -2.30
C PRO A 527 25.22 22.36 -1.86
N GLU A 528 25.78 23.57 -1.93
CA GLU A 528 25.05 24.81 -1.66
C GLU A 528 23.84 24.91 -2.59
N TYR A 529 22.68 25.16 -1.99
CA TYR A 529 21.43 25.45 -2.70
C TYR A 529 21.60 26.71 -3.55
N ASP A 530 21.54 26.57 -4.88
CA ASP A 530 21.15 27.68 -5.76
C ASP A 530 19.63 27.82 -5.60
N PRO A 531 19.11 28.91 -5.02
CA PRO A 531 17.68 29.10 -4.79
C PRO A 531 16.82 29.16 -6.07
N ASP A 532 17.42 28.95 -7.24
CA ASP A 532 16.77 28.83 -8.53
C ASP A 532 16.54 27.37 -9.02
N GLU A 533 17.02 26.30 -8.34
CA GLU A 533 16.71 24.88 -8.67
C GLU A 533 16.03 24.12 -7.51
N ASN A 534 14.74 23.82 -7.70
CA ASN A 534 13.74 23.42 -6.71
C ASN A 534 13.41 21.92 -6.88
N THR A 535 13.68 21.01 -5.94
CA THR A 535 13.13 19.62 -5.98
C THR A 535 12.97 18.99 -4.59
N GLY A 536 11.73 18.86 -4.12
CA GLY A 536 11.37 17.97 -2.99
C GLY A 536 9.95 17.38 -3.13
N THR A 537 9.06 18.08 -3.83
CA THR A 537 7.75 17.60 -4.27
C THR A 537 7.55 17.88 -5.75
N ARG A 538 7.21 16.85 -6.51
CA ARG A 538 6.76 16.96 -7.91
C ARG A 538 5.26 17.19 -7.95
N LEU A 539 4.85 18.38 -8.37
CA LEU A 539 3.46 18.69 -8.71
C LEU A 539 3.24 18.42 -10.20
N THR A 540 2.30 17.54 -10.52
CA THR A 540 1.77 17.31 -11.87
C THR A 540 0.37 17.89 -11.96
N VAL A 541 0.24 19.03 -12.65
CA VAL A 541 -1.07 19.62 -12.99
C VAL A 541 -1.50 19.13 -14.37
N VAL A 542 -2.50 18.25 -14.40
CA VAL A 542 -3.11 17.72 -15.62
C VAL A 542 -4.18 18.68 -16.12
N GLN A 543 -4.09 19.08 -17.40
CA GLN A 543 -4.95 20.10 -18.02
C GLN A 543 -4.92 21.46 -17.30
N GLY A 544 -3.74 21.84 -16.79
CA GLY A 544 -3.52 23.14 -16.16
C GLY A 544 -2.05 23.53 -16.17
N ASN A 545 -1.75 24.67 -15.56
CA ASN A 545 -0.40 25.15 -15.32
C ASN A 545 -0.04 25.04 -13.84
N GLY A 546 1.25 25.17 -13.55
CA GLY A 546 1.80 24.98 -12.20
C GLY A 546 2.38 23.61 -11.97
N SER A 547 2.50 22.75 -13.00
CA SER A 547 3.34 21.56 -12.91
C SER A 547 4.80 21.96 -12.74
N GLY A 548 5.52 21.24 -11.91
CA GLY A 548 6.91 21.55 -11.61
C GLY A 548 7.36 20.88 -10.33
N ALA A 549 8.59 21.16 -9.96
CA ALA A 549 9.14 20.73 -8.70
C ALA A 549 9.13 21.90 -7.71
N TYR A 550 8.71 21.60 -6.48
CA TYR A 550 8.36 22.53 -5.42
C TYR A 550 8.82 21.96 -4.07
N ALA A 551 8.78 22.75 -3.00
CA ALA A 551 9.03 22.23 -1.65
C ALA A 551 7.78 21.52 -1.09
N ARG A 552 7.97 20.49 -0.26
CA ARG A 552 6.88 19.90 0.54
C ARG A 552 6.30 20.98 1.46
N GLY A 553 4.99 21.00 1.62
CA GLY A 553 4.22 22.04 2.30
C GLY A 553 4.06 23.34 1.50
N GLN A 554 4.71 23.50 0.34
CA GLN A 554 4.61 24.72 -0.46
C GLN A 554 3.18 24.90 -1.00
N GLU A 555 2.69 26.13 -0.92
CA GLU A 555 1.48 26.57 -1.59
C GLU A 555 1.82 27.02 -3.03
N VAL A 556 1.35 26.28 -4.02
CA VAL A 556 1.56 26.57 -5.44
C VAL A 556 0.27 27.07 -6.07
N ALA A 557 0.33 28.23 -6.71
CA ALA A 557 -0.79 28.71 -7.51
C ALA A 557 -0.89 27.89 -8.80
N ILE A 558 -2.03 27.28 -9.03
CA ILE A 558 -2.34 26.50 -10.22
C ILE A 558 -3.52 27.13 -10.96
N GLN A 559 -3.52 27.02 -12.28
CA GLN A 559 -4.60 27.50 -13.13
C GLN A 559 -4.96 26.47 -14.18
N ALA A 560 -6.25 26.21 -14.31
CA ALA A 560 -6.79 25.29 -15.31
C ALA A 560 -6.54 25.87 -16.71
N GLU A 561 -6.21 25.02 -17.67
CA GLU A 561 -6.03 25.42 -19.06
C GLU A 561 -7.32 26.09 -19.58
N GLU A 562 -7.18 27.15 -20.39
CA GLU A 562 -8.33 27.79 -21.02
C GLU A 562 -9.04 26.77 -21.93
N PRO A 563 -10.29 26.39 -21.61
CA PRO A 563 -10.97 25.36 -22.36
C PRO A 563 -11.29 25.81 -23.79
N ALA A 564 -11.41 24.85 -24.72
CA ALA A 564 -12.06 25.10 -26.00
C ALA A 564 -13.47 25.72 -25.81
N GLU A 565 -13.98 26.46 -26.80
CA GLU A 565 -15.17 27.35 -26.70
C GLU A 565 -16.40 26.72 -26.00
N HIS A 566 -16.53 25.40 -26.04
CA HIS A 566 -17.68 24.63 -25.53
C HIS A 566 -17.45 23.90 -24.20
N TYR A 567 -16.25 23.98 -23.62
CA TYR A 567 -15.91 23.38 -22.34
C TYR A 567 -15.86 24.45 -21.24
N ARG A 568 -16.18 24.07 -20.01
CA ARG A 568 -16.05 24.94 -18.83
C ARG A 568 -15.35 24.18 -17.73
N PHE A 569 -14.40 24.84 -17.07
CA PHE A 569 -13.81 24.30 -15.85
C PHE A 569 -14.93 24.00 -14.84
N SER A 570 -14.84 22.84 -14.18
CA SER A 570 -15.80 22.40 -13.19
C SER A 570 -15.16 22.32 -11.81
N HIS A 571 -14.11 21.50 -11.66
CA HIS A 571 -13.37 21.40 -10.42
C HIS A 571 -11.98 20.78 -10.61
N TRP A 572 -11.15 20.86 -9.57
CA TRP A 572 -9.89 20.13 -9.44
C TRP A 572 -10.10 18.82 -8.66
N ILE A 573 -9.48 17.74 -9.14
CA ILE A 573 -9.27 16.51 -8.36
C ILE A 573 -7.80 16.48 -7.94
N VAL A 574 -7.53 16.11 -6.69
CA VAL A 574 -6.18 16.16 -6.10
C VAL A 574 -5.83 14.82 -5.51
N SER A 575 -4.63 14.35 -5.79
CA SER A 575 -3.96 13.25 -5.11
C SER A 575 -2.65 13.76 -4.52
N GLY A 576 -2.37 13.41 -3.27
CA GLY A 576 -1.16 13.79 -2.52
C GLY A 576 -1.04 15.26 -2.09
N GLY A 577 -2.13 16.02 -2.14
CA GLY A 577 -2.14 17.42 -1.71
C GLY A 577 -3.52 17.93 -1.37
N GLU A 578 -3.61 19.22 -1.03
CA GLU A 578 -4.87 19.89 -0.71
C GLU A 578 -5.06 21.13 -1.59
N VAL A 579 -6.21 21.26 -2.25
CA VAL A 579 -6.54 22.49 -3.00
C VAL A 579 -7.44 23.39 -2.16
N ARG A 580 -7.05 24.66 -2.04
CA ARG A 580 -7.76 25.68 -1.23
C ARG A 580 -9.20 25.91 -1.69
N ASP A 581 -9.41 26.04 -2.99
CA ASP A 581 -10.73 26.13 -3.61
C ASP A 581 -10.75 25.27 -4.87
N ALA A 582 -11.28 24.06 -4.76
CA ALA A 582 -11.36 23.13 -5.87
C ALA A 582 -12.26 23.63 -7.02
N TYR A 583 -13.06 24.67 -6.81
CA TYR A 583 -14.08 25.17 -7.75
C TYR A 583 -13.68 26.46 -8.46
N SER A 584 -12.49 26.98 -8.16
CA SER A 584 -11.92 28.10 -8.88
C SER A 584 -10.92 27.59 -9.92
N ALA A 585 -11.10 28.03 -11.18
CA ALA A 585 -10.16 27.74 -12.25
C ALA A 585 -8.74 28.27 -11.96
N GLU A 586 -8.63 29.27 -11.07
CA GLU A 586 -7.38 29.74 -10.48
C GLU A 586 -7.41 29.48 -8.98
N THR A 587 -6.52 28.63 -8.47
CA THR A 587 -6.52 28.21 -7.06
C THR A 587 -5.10 27.98 -6.56
N VAL A 588 -4.98 27.51 -5.31
CA VAL A 588 -3.71 27.18 -4.68
C VAL A 588 -3.77 25.73 -4.21
N VAL A 589 -2.74 24.94 -4.54
CA VAL A 589 -2.53 23.61 -3.99
C VAL A 589 -1.43 23.66 -2.93
N THR A 590 -1.69 23.10 -1.77
CA THR A 590 -0.70 22.78 -0.75
C THR A 590 -0.18 21.38 -1.02
N LEU A 591 1.13 21.28 -1.16
CA LEU A 591 1.83 20.06 -1.54
C LEU A 591 2.12 19.23 -0.28
N LEU A 592 1.42 18.12 -0.05
CA LEU A 592 1.57 17.34 1.18
C LEU A 592 2.49 16.12 1.00
N ASP A 593 2.47 15.53 -0.19
CA ASP A 593 3.25 14.36 -0.55
C ASP A 593 4.39 14.71 -1.53
N ARG A 594 5.26 13.74 -1.84
CA ARG A 594 6.36 13.93 -2.80
C ARG A 594 5.93 13.92 -4.25
N GLU A 595 4.84 13.23 -4.58
CA GLU A 595 4.15 13.37 -5.85
C GLU A 595 2.73 13.86 -5.62
N VAL A 596 2.41 15.03 -6.18
CA VAL A 596 1.09 15.62 -6.08
C VAL A 596 0.52 15.71 -7.47
N THR A 597 -0.56 15.01 -7.74
CA THR A 597 -1.26 15.11 -9.03
C THR A 597 -2.54 15.88 -8.84
N VAL A 598 -2.69 16.97 -9.59
CA VAL A 598 -3.90 17.80 -9.60
C VAL A 598 -4.47 17.80 -11.00
N THR A 599 -5.70 17.32 -11.18
CA THR A 599 -6.35 17.21 -12.50
C THR A 599 -7.50 18.20 -12.61
N ALA A 600 -7.44 19.11 -13.59
CA ALA A 600 -8.58 19.94 -13.94
C ALA A 600 -9.64 19.08 -14.63
N ARG A 601 -10.86 19.10 -14.11
CA ARG A 601 -12.03 18.52 -14.76
C ARG A 601 -12.84 19.61 -15.44
N TYR A 602 -13.25 19.31 -16.67
CA TYR A 602 -14.07 20.19 -17.47
C TYR A 602 -15.42 19.54 -17.73
N LEU A 603 -16.45 20.36 -17.83
CA LEU A 603 -17.73 19.96 -18.39
C LEU A 603 -17.77 20.30 -19.87
N PRO A 604 -18.28 19.41 -20.73
CA PRO A 604 -18.92 18.13 -20.42
C PRO A 604 -17.99 16.90 -20.49
N GLY A 605 -16.79 16.93 -19.89
CA GLY A 605 -15.87 15.79 -19.86
C GLY A 605 -14.71 15.95 -20.84
N VAL A 606 -14.26 14.84 -21.44
CA VAL A 606 -13.07 14.78 -22.29
C VAL A 606 -13.21 15.65 -23.55
N PHE A 607 -12.12 16.30 -23.95
CA PHE A 607 -12.06 17.10 -25.17
C PHE A 607 -12.37 16.25 -26.41
N SER A 608 -13.42 16.62 -27.13
CA SER A 608 -13.83 16.01 -28.40
C SER A 608 -13.43 16.93 -29.55
N ALA A 609 -12.98 16.33 -30.66
CA ALA A 609 -12.68 17.06 -31.89
C ALA A 609 -13.92 17.70 -32.53
N GLN A 610 -15.12 17.30 -32.12
CA GLN A 610 -16.40 17.84 -32.57
C GLN A 610 -17.13 18.46 -31.38
N ALA A 611 -17.92 19.52 -31.62
CA ALA A 611 -18.70 20.15 -30.56
C ALA A 611 -19.75 19.16 -30.01
N PRO A 612 -19.75 18.84 -28.70
CA PRO A 612 -20.70 17.90 -28.12
C PRO A 612 -22.11 18.52 -28.07
N SER A 613 -23.13 17.70 -28.38
CA SER A 613 -24.54 18.09 -28.26
C SER A 613 -24.94 18.28 -26.80
N ALA A 614 -26.03 19.00 -26.54
CA ALA A 614 -26.53 19.22 -25.19
C ALA A 614 -26.86 17.89 -24.46
N ALA A 615 -27.38 16.89 -25.17
CA ALA A 615 -27.63 15.56 -24.60
C ALA A 615 -26.32 14.88 -24.15
N ARG A 616 -25.29 14.88 -25.00
CA ARG A 616 -23.94 14.39 -24.63
C ARG A 616 -23.38 15.11 -23.40
N ARG A 617 -23.71 16.41 -23.24
CA ARG A 617 -23.26 17.19 -22.08
C ARG A 617 -23.91 16.79 -20.77
N TRP A 618 -25.24 16.65 -20.77
CA TRP A 618 -25.99 16.23 -19.60
C TRP A 618 -25.70 14.79 -19.19
N THR A 619 -25.46 13.92 -20.17
CA THR A 619 -25.00 12.56 -19.89
C THR A 619 -23.66 12.53 -19.17
N GLU A 620 -22.70 13.40 -19.52
CA GLU A 620 -21.46 13.47 -18.73
C GLU A 620 -21.71 13.94 -17.30
N VAL A 621 -22.52 14.99 -17.12
CA VAL A 621 -22.87 15.47 -15.77
C VAL A 621 -23.52 14.35 -14.95
N LEU A 622 -24.35 13.51 -15.57
CA LEU A 622 -24.93 12.35 -14.93
C LEU A 622 -23.88 11.28 -14.58
N LEU A 623 -22.93 10.97 -15.47
CA LEU A 623 -21.83 10.05 -15.17
C LEU A 623 -20.96 10.56 -14.03
N GLN A 624 -20.65 11.85 -14.00
CA GLN A 624 -19.94 12.48 -12.89
C GLN A 624 -20.77 12.43 -11.60
N ALA A 625 -22.10 12.60 -11.68
CA ALA A 625 -22.97 12.44 -10.53
C ALA A 625 -22.94 11.02 -9.97
N ILE A 626 -22.88 10.00 -10.83
CA ILE A 626 -22.77 8.59 -10.43
C ILE A 626 -21.42 8.31 -9.74
N ARG A 627 -20.31 8.81 -10.29
CA ARG A 627 -18.96 8.68 -9.67
C ARG A 627 -18.86 9.32 -8.29
N ASN A 628 -19.68 10.33 -8.04
CA ASN A 628 -19.73 11.08 -6.78
C ASN A 628 -20.80 10.56 -5.82
N ASP A 629 -21.37 9.38 -6.08
CA ASP A 629 -22.41 8.74 -5.28
C ASP A 629 -22.00 7.33 -4.85
N TYR A 630 -22.77 6.72 -3.93
CA TYR A 630 -22.56 5.33 -3.55
C TYR A 630 -22.68 4.39 -4.77
N ALA A 631 -21.92 3.30 -4.77
CA ALA A 631 -21.91 2.27 -5.83
C ALA A 631 -23.23 1.47 -5.84
N ARG A 632 -24.24 1.98 -6.56
CA ARG A 632 -25.61 1.45 -6.60
C ARG A 632 -26.05 1.10 -8.03
N PRO A 633 -25.56 -0.01 -8.63
CA PRO A 633 -25.74 -0.29 -10.06
C PRO A 633 -27.21 -0.31 -10.52
N THR A 634 -28.13 -0.81 -9.70
CA THR A 634 -29.58 -0.81 -10.01
C THR A 634 -30.17 0.60 -10.05
N VAL A 635 -29.83 1.42 -9.06
CA VAL A 635 -30.26 2.82 -8.95
C VAL A 635 -29.68 3.64 -10.09
N HIS A 636 -28.42 3.41 -10.43
CA HIS A 636 -27.71 4.15 -11.47
C HIS A 636 -28.13 3.76 -12.88
N ALA A 637 -28.40 2.49 -13.16
CA ALA A 637 -29.04 2.06 -14.41
C ALA A 637 -30.39 2.78 -14.64
N ARG A 638 -31.19 2.90 -13.56
CA ARG A 638 -32.47 3.62 -13.59
C ARG A 638 -32.29 5.14 -13.76
N ASN A 639 -31.30 5.75 -13.11
CA ASN A 639 -31.01 7.18 -13.28
C ASN A 639 -30.56 7.50 -14.71
N LEU A 640 -29.67 6.67 -15.29
CA LEU A 640 -29.25 6.73 -16.69
C LEU A 640 -30.45 6.67 -17.64
N PHE A 641 -31.38 5.74 -17.40
CA PHE A 641 -32.59 5.64 -18.20
C PHE A 641 -33.53 6.83 -18.04
N HIS A 642 -33.91 7.20 -16.82
CA HIS A 642 -34.90 8.27 -16.59
C HIS A 642 -34.44 9.61 -17.17
N VAL A 643 -33.16 9.96 -17.02
CA VAL A 643 -32.61 11.18 -17.61
C VAL A 643 -32.60 11.09 -19.14
N SER A 644 -32.17 9.95 -19.71
CA SER A 644 -32.16 9.73 -21.16
C SER A 644 -33.55 9.76 -21.78
N ALA A 645 -34.53 9.16 -21.12
CA ALA A 645 -35.94 9.17 -21.52
C ALA A 645 -36.55 10.56 -21.41
N ALA A 646 -36.23 11.31 -20.36
CA ALA A 646 -36.67 12.70 -20.23
C ALA A 646 -36.08 13.61 -21.34
N MET A 647 -34.81 13.40 -21.72
CA MET A 647 -34.19 14.11 -22.84
C MET A 647 -34.85 13.73 -24.18
N HIS A 648 -35.16 12.44 -24.38
CA HIS A 648 -35.90 11.97 -25.57
C HIS A 648 -37.32 12.55 -25.64
N ASP A 649 -38.03 12.61 -24.51
CA ASP A 649 -39.37 13.21 -24.44
C ASP A 649 -39.34 14.69 -24.79
N ALA A 650 -38.34 15.43 -24.27
CA ALA A 650 -38.13 16.83 -24.57
C ALA A 650 -37.79 17.05 -26.06
N TRP A 651 -36.87 16.26 -26.61
CA TRP A 651 -36.48 16.33 -28.02
C TRP A 651 -37.67 16.03 -28.95
N SER A 652 -38.38 14.92 -28.71
CA SER A 652 -39.54 14.50 -29.52
C SER A 652 -40.67 15.53 -29.47
N ALA A 653 -40.94 16.11 -28.30
CA ALA A 653 -41.99 17.10 -28.12
C ALA A 653 -41.72 18.43 -28.85
N VAL A 654 -40.45 18.84 -28.94
CA VAL A 654 -40.05 20.09 -29.63
C VAL A 654 -39.89 19.86 -31.13
N GLU A 655 -39.26 18.76 -31.55
CA GLU A 655 -39.09 18.41 -32.97
C GLU A 655 -40.44 18.11 -33.65
N GLY A 656 -41.41 17.58 -32.89
CA GLY A 656 -42.69 17.14 -33.44
C GLY A 656 -42.58 15.83 -34.23
N SER A 657 -41.55 15.03 -33.94
CA SER A 657 -41.33 13.69 -34.49
C SER A 657 -41.07 12.67 -33.38
N GLY A 658 -41.25 11.39 -33.67
CA GLY A 658 -41.21 10.33 -32.66
C GLY A 658 -42.38 10.37 -31.69
N SER A 659 -42.31 9.57 -30.63
CA SER A 659 -43.31 9.45 -29.57
C SER A 659 -42.63 9.46 -28.21
N PRO A 660 -42.93 10.42 -27.33
CA PRO A 660 -42.36 10.42 -25.98
C PRO A 660 -42.70 9.14 -25.21
N TRP A 661 -41.84 8.76 -24.26
CA TRP A 661 -41.97 7.60 -23.40
C TRP A 661 -42.95 7.81 -22.26
N LEU A 662 -42.83 8.93 -21.51
CA LEU A 662 -43.75 9.26 -20.41
C LEU A 662 -44.63 10.47 -20.73
N LEU A 663 -44.08 11.50 -21.39
CA LEU A 663 -44.83 12.71 -21.73
C LEU A 663 -46.04 12.40 -22.64
N GLY A 664 -47.21 12.90 -22.27
CA GLY A 664 -48.49 12.62 -22.92
C GLY A 664 -49.12 11.26 -22.56
N ARG A 665 -48.51 10.48 -21.66
CA ARG A 665 -48.90 9.10 -21.36
C ARG A 665 -49.12 8.86 -19.86
N GLU A 666 -49.64 7.69 -19.52
CA GLU A 666 -49.74 7.18 -18.15
C GLU A 666 -48.90 5.90 -18.02
N ARG A 667 -47.97 5.87 -17.05
CA ARG A 667 -47.18 4.67 -16.72
C ARG A 667 -47.12 4.49 -15.20
N ALA A 668 -47.21 3.24 -14.73
CA ALA A 668 -47.31 2.90 -13.31
C ALA A 668 -48.36 3.73 -12.54
N GLY A 669 -49.49 4.08 -13.19
CA GLY A 669 -50.55 4.91 -12.61
C GLY A 669 -50.23 6.40 -12.51
N VAL A 670 -49.12 6.86 -13.09
CA VAL A 670 -48.72 8.28 -13.14
C VAL A 670 -48.94 8.84 -14.54
N ALA A 671 -49.92 9.74 -14.65
CA ALA A 671 -50.15 10.50 -15.88
C ALA A 671 -49.20 11.69 -16.01
N CYS A 672 -48.70 11.91 -17.22
CA CYS A 672 -47.95 13.09 -17.61
C CYS A 672 -48.66 13.81 -18.76
N PRO A 673 -49.66 14.68 -18.50
CA PRO A 673 -50.44 15.29 -19.58
C PRO A 673 -49.60 16.20 -20.48
N PHE A 674 -49.87 16.16 -21.78
CA PHE A 674 -49.21 16.99 -22.80
C PHE A 674 -50.21 17.44 -23.86
N ASP A 675 -50.42 18.76 -23.96
CA ASP A 675 -51.37 19.38 -24.90
C ASP A 675 -50.69 19.90 -26.20
N GLY A 676 -49.42 19.54 -26.41
CA GLY A 676 -48.58 20.07 -27.49
C GLY A 676 -47.88 21.38 -27.11
N LEU A 677 -46.76 21.67 -27.77
CA LEU A 677 -46.04 22.94 -27.63
C LEU A 677 -46.45 23.89 -28.78
N PRO A 678 -46.83 25.14 -28.50
CA PRO A 678 -47.04 26.15 -29.55
C PRO A 678 -45.79 26.33 -30.43
N GLU A 679 -45.97 26.83 -31.66
CA GLU A 679 -44.88 26.99 -32.65
C GLU A 679 -43.70 27.79 -32.08
N VAL A 680 -42.52 27.17 -32.01
CA VAL A 680 -41.28 27.74 -31.45
C VAL A 680 -40.42 28.31 -32.56
N ALA A 681 -39.84 29.50 -32.34
CA ALA A 681 -39.13 30.25 -33.39
C ALA A 681 -37.72 29.71 -33.71
N ASP A 682 -37.10 28.98 -32.78
CA ASP A 682 -35.75 28.40 -32.91
C ASP A 682 -35.77 26.98 -32.31
N GLY A 683 -35.80 25.97 -33.18
CA GLY A 683 -35.97 24.56 -32.79
C GLY A 683 -34.80 24.01 -31.97
N GLU A 684 -33.56 24.35 -32.33
CA GLU A 684 -32.35 23.82 -31.68
C GLU A 684 -32.16 24.44 -30.28
N ALA A 685 -32.37 25.77 -30.16
CA ALA A 685 -32.33 26.44 -28.87
C ALA A 685 -33.46 25.96 -27.94
N ALA A 686 -34.66 25.72 -28.49
CA ALA A 686 -35.78 25.17 -27.75
C ALA A 686 -35.53 23.72 -27.29
N GLN A 687 -34.98 22.86 -28.15
CA GLN A 687 -34.58 21.49 -27.79
C GLN A 687 -33.56 21.52 -26.66
N THR A 688 -32.49 22.31 -26.83
CA THR A 688 -31.44 22.48 -25.81
C THR A 688 -32.03 22.93 -24.48
N ALA A 689 -32.93 23.91 -24.47
CA ALA A 689 -33.58 24.36 -23.25
C ALA A 689 -34.43 23.26 -22.61
N ALA A 690 -35.36 22.64 -23.35
CA ALA A 690 -36.29 21.66 -22.80
C ALA A 690 -35.57 20.44 -22.20
N LEU A 691 -34.61 19.85 -22.92
CA LEU A 691 -33.87 18.70 -22.42
C LEU A 691 -32.99 19.07 -21.22
N SER A 692 -32.39 20.27 -21.22
CA SER A 692 -31.49 20.70 -20.15
C SER A 692 -32.22 20.91 -18.84
N PHE A 693 -33.38 21.57 -18.85
CA PHE A 693 -34.20 21.73 -17.65
C PHE A 693 -34.73 20.38 -17.14
N ALA A 694 -35.05 19.44 -18.04
CA ALA A 694 -35.48 18.11 -17.64
C ALA A 694 -34.34 17.36 -16.91
N ALA A 695 -33.15 17.28 -17.52
CA ALA A 695 -31.99 16.62 -16.94
C ALA A 695 -31.53 17.29 -15.63
N TYR A 696 -31.42 18.62 -15.62
CA TYR A 696 -31.04 19.43 -14.46
C TYR A 696 -31.89 19.11 -13.22
N ARG A 697 -33.22 19.10 -13.37
CA ARG A 697 -34.14 18.86 -12.26
C ARG A 697 -34.09 17.42 -11.76
N ILE A 698 -34.00 16.45 -12.68
CA ILE A 698 -33.92 15.03 -12.32
C ILE A 698 -32.62 14.77 -11.56
N ILE A 699 -31.47 15.15 -12.12
CA ILE A 699 -30.15 14.92 -11.48
C ILE A 699 -30.13 15.55 -10.08
N ARG A 700 -30.56 16.80 -9.92
CA ARG A 700 -30.54 17.44 -8.61
C ARG A 700 -31.42 16.78 -7.56
N HIS A 701 -32.57 16.22 -7.95
CA HIS A 701 -33.42 15.46 -7.03
C HIS A 701 -32.81 14.10 -6.69
N ARG A 702 -32.24 13.41 -7.68
CA ARG A 702 -31.75 12.03 -7.55
C ARG A 702 -30.51 11.89 -6.69
N PHE A 703 -29.70 12.94 -6.64
CA PHE A 703 -28.42 12.96 -5.94
C PHE A 703 -28.42 13.95 -4.76
N ASP A 704 -29.59 14.31 -4.22
CA ASP A 704 -29.69 15.25 -3.08
C ASP A 704 -29.07 14.67 -1.80
N ASP A 705 -29.20 13.35 -1.60
CA ASP A 705 -28.63 12.60 -0.47
C ASP A 705 -27.28 11.94 -0.81
N SER A 706 -26.67 12.30 -1.93
CA SER A 706 -25.38 11.76 -2.37
C SER A 706 -24.22 12.33 -1.54
N PRO A 707 -23.17 11.56 -1.22
CA PRO A 707 -21.97 12.09 -0.55
C PRO A 707 -21.35 13.28 -1.30
N GLY A 708 -21.39 13.27 -2.65
CA GLY A 708 -20.91 14.36 -3.50
C GLY A 708 -21.96 15.39 -3.93
N ALA A 709 -23.14 15.47 -3.31
CA ALA A 709 -24.26 16.31 -3.76
C ALA A 709 -23.86 17.77 -4.06
N ALA A 710 -22.99 18.37 -3.24
CA ALA A 710 -22.53 19.74 -3.43
C ALA A 710 -21.75 19.93 -4.75
N GLN A 711 -20.89 18.97 -5.10
CA GLN A 711 -20.13 18.96 -6.37
C GLN A 711 -21.10 18.81 -7.55
N ILE A 712 -21.98 17.83 -7.45
CA ILE A 712 -22.98 17.51 -8.48
C ILE A 712 -23.83 18.74 -8.78
N PHE A 713 -24.30 19.45 -7.75
CA PHE A 713 -25.13 20.64 -7.93
C PHE A 713 -24.35 21.77 -8.61
N ARG A 714 -23.09 21.98 -8.25
CA ARG A 714 -22.22 22.94 -8.95
C ARG A 714 -22.07 22.58 -10.42
N ASP A 715 -21.85 21.31 -10.75
CA ASP A 715 -21.67 20.88 -12.13
C ASP A 715 -22.92 21.10 -12.98
N THR A 716 -24.10 20.79 -12.42
CA THR A 716 -25.37 21.07 -13.09
C THR A 716 -25.59 22.57 -13.33
N GLU A 717 -25.24 23.44 -12.38
CA GLU A 717 -25.33 24.91 -12.51
C GLU A 717 -24.33 25.45 -13.54
N THR A 718 -23.08 24.97 -13.51
CA THR A 718 -22.04 25.33 -14.47
C THR A 718 -22.47 24.99 -15.90
N LEU A 719 -23.08 23.83 -16.12
CA LEU A 719 -23.58 23.46 -17.45
C LEU A 719 -24.77 24.35 -17.88
N MET A 720 -25.71 24.66 -16.98
CA MET A 720 -26.80 25.60 -17.29
C MET A 720 -26.26 26.97 -17.72
N GLN A 721 -25.27 27.49 -17.01
CA GLN A 721 -24.61 28.76 -17.36
C GLN A 721 -23.87 28.66 -18.70
N ALA A 722 -23.17 27.56 -18.96
CA ALA A 722 -22.46 27.33 -20.22
C ALA A 722 -23.41 27.32 -21.43
N LEU A 723 -24.62 26.80 -21.24
CA LEU A 723 -25.70 26.78 -22.22
C LEU A 723 -26.52 28.08 -22.25
N GLN A 724 -26.16 29.08 -21.44
CA GLN A 724 -26.86 30.37 -21.31
C GLN A 724 -28.33 30.22 -20.89
N LEU A 725 -28.62 29.26 -20.02
CA LEU A 725 -29.94 28.98 -19.47
C LEU A 725 -30.05 29.47 -18.02
N ASP A 726 -31.18 30.10 -17.68
CA ASP A 726 -31.46 30.58 -16.32
C ASP A 726 -32.01 29.46 -15.44
N ALA A 727 -31.12 28.81 -14.68
CA ALA A 727 -31.46 27.74 -13.74
C ALA A 727 -32.51 28.14 -12.67
N GLY A 728 -32.73 29.44 -12.46
CA GLY A 728 -33.80 29.97 -11.61
C GLY A 728 -35.22 29.77 -12.17
N THR A 729 -35.36 29.37 -13.44
CA THR A 729 -36.68 29.09 -14.04
C THR A 729 -37.29 27.81 -13.45
N ASP A 730 -38.38 27.94 -12.71
CA ASP A 730 -39.03 26.85 -11.96
C ASP A 730 -40.47 26.53 -12.38
N THR A 731 -41.06 27.35 -13.26
CA THR A 731 -42.42 27.12 -13.77
C THR A 731 -42.50 25.87 -14.65
N THR A 732 -43.61 25.13 -14.56
CA THR A 732 -43.99 24.02 -15.44
C THR A 732 -45.03 24.43 -16.50
N ALA A 733 -45.44 25.70 -16.53
CA ALA A 733 -46.46 26.20 -17.45
C ALA A 733 -45.87 26.48 -18.83
N TYR A 734 -45.86 25.47 -19.71
CA TYR A 734 -45.29 25.55 -21.07
C TYR A 734 -46.26 26.02 -22.16
N GLN A 735 -47.52 26.30 -21.80
CA GLN A 735 -48.58 26.63 -22.76
C GLN A 735 -48.37 27.99 -23.47
N ASP A 736 -47.43 28.80 -22.99
CA ASP A 736 -47.00 30.05 -23.63
C ASP A 736 -45.86 29.86 -24.66
N GLY A 737 -45.43 28.61 -24.89
CA GLY A 737 -44.33 28.27 -25.79
C GLY A 737 -42.96 28.17 -25.10
N SER A 738 -42.90 28.23 -23.76
CA SER A 738 -41.64 28.11 -23.02
C SER A 738 -41.10 26.67 -23.01
N ALA A 739 -40.02 26.44 -23.75
CA ALA A 739 -39.30 25.17 -23.77
C ALA A 739 -38.67 24.81 -22.41
N ALA A 740 -38.16 25.81 -21.68
CA ALA A 740 -37.66 25.62 -20.31
C ALA A 740 -38.76 25.11 -19.37
N ALA A 741 -39.96 25.68 -19.47
CA ALA A 741 -41.11 25.24 -18.68
C ALA A 741 -41.58 23.82 -19.07
N LEU A 742 -41.44 23.46 -20.35
CA LEU A 742 -41.70 22.09 -20.81
C LEU A 742 -40.70 21.12 -20.18
N GLY A 743 -39.41 21.46 -20.15
CA GLY A 743 -38.38 20.66 -19.47
C GLY A 743 -38.67 20.44 -17.99
N ASN A 744 -39.04 21.50 -17.26
CA ASN A 744 -39.46 21.39 -15.85
C ASN A 744 -40.71 20.50 -15.67
N HIS A 745 -41.69 20.59 -16.58
CA HIS A 745 -42.89 19.74 -16.56
C HIS A 745 -42.55 18.26 -16.79
N ILE A 746 -41.67 17.98 -17.75
CA ILE A 746 -41.17 16.63 -18.01
C ILE A 746 -40.47 16.10 -16.75
N ALA A 747 -39.56 16.86 -16.15
CA ALA A 747 -38.90 16.44 -14.92
C ALA A 747 -39.90 16.13 -13.79
N ASP A 748 -40.89 17.00 -13.54
CA ASP A 748 -41.93 16.74 -12.53
C ASP A 748 -42.65 15.40 -12.76
N CYS A 749 -42.94 15.06 -14.02
CA CYS A 749 -43.52 13.76 -14.36
C CYS A 749 -42.61 12.58 -13.99
N TYR A 750 -41.32 12.63 -14.36
CA TYR A 750 -40.37 11.56 -14.04
C TYR A 750 -40.09 11.44 -12.54
N LEU A 751 -40.07 12.55 -11.80
CA LEU A 751 -39.91 12.54 -10.35
C LEU A 751 -41.13 11.91 -9.66
N ARG A 752 -42.36 12.28 -10.07
CA ARG A 752 -43.58 11.64 -9.55
C ARG A 752 -43.67 10.16 -9.93
N PHE A 753 -43.30 9.81 -11.15
CA PHE A 753 -43.22 8.43 -11.62
C PHE A 753 -42.26 7.61 -10.74
N GLY A 754 -41.07 8.14 -10.50
CA GLY A 754 -40.04 7.43 -9.75
C GLY A 754 -40.41 7.07 -8.32
N LEU A 755 -41.26 7.87 -7.66
CA LEU A 755 -41.75 7.58 -6.32
C LEU A 755 -42.67 6.36 -6.24
N VAL A 756 -43.24 5.90 -7.36
CA VAL A 756 -44.23 4.82 -7.41
C VAL A 756 -43.91 3.71 -8.41
N ASP A 757 -42.75 3.78 -9.06
CA ASP A 757 -42.34 2.81 -10.08
C ASP A 757 -41.88 1.46 -9.54
N GLY A 758 -41.93 1.25 -8.22
CA GLY A 758 -41.53 0.02 -7.56
C GLY A 758 -40.17 0.09 -6.85
N SER A 759 -39.32 1.07 -7.18
CA SER A 759 -37.92 1.18 -6.69
C SER A 759 -37.75 1.44 -5.20
N ASN A 760 -38.82 1.90 -4.53
CA ASN A 760 -38.79 2.31 -3.12
C ASN A 760 -37.92 3.55 -2.83
N GLU A 761 -37.75 4.43 -3.82
CA GLU A 761 -36.99 5.68 -3.71
C GLU A 761 -37.28 6.49 -2.44
N ALA A 762 -38.55 6.63 -2.03
CA ALA A 762 -38.93 7.44 -0.87
C ALA A 762 -38.37 6.92 0.48
N ALA A 763 -37.88 5.68 0.51
CA ALA A 763 -37.23 5.06 1.67
C ALA A 763 -35.78 4.70 1.35
N ASP A 764 -35.12 5.49 0.48
CA ASP A 764 -33.75 5.29 0.01
C ASP A 764 -33.50 3.86 -0.48
N TYR A 765 -34.44 3.35 -1.30
CA TYR A 765 -34.34 2.05 -1.96
C TYR A 765 -34.20 0.85 -0.99
N ALA A 766 -34.52 1.03 0.30
CA ALA A 766 -34.40 0.01 1.31
C ALA A 766 -35.24 -1.25 1.01
N ASN A 767 -34.76 -2.40 1.46
CA ASN A 767 -35.44 -3.70 1.29
C ASN A 767 -36.79 -3.70 2.03
N ARG A 768 -37.83 -4.26 1.41
CA ARG A 768 -39.19 -4.32 1.96
C ARG A 768 -39.50 -5.66 2.63
N ALA A 769 -38.95 -6.74 2.10
CA ALA A 769 -39.28 -8.10 2.51
C ALA A 769 -38.05 -9.00 2.68
N TYR A 770 -37.01 -8.83 1.86
CA TYR A 770 -35.85 -9.70 1.90
C TYR A 770 -35.13 -9.64 3.25
N GLN A 771 -34.74 -10.82 3.74
CA GLN A 771 -33.85 -11.01 4.89
C GLN A 771 -32.87 -12.15 4.56
N PRO A 772 -31.57 -12.00 4.85
CA PRO A 772 -30.61 -13.07 4.64
C PRO A 772 -30.93 -14.26 5.54
N VAL A 773 -30.74 -15.47 5.03
CA VAL A 773 -30.91 -16.71 5.80
C VAL A 773 -29.65 -17.04 6.60
N ASN A 774 -28.47 -16.73 6.03
CA ASN A 774 -27.19 -16.96 6.67
C ASN A 774 -26.75 -15.76 7.50
N GLU A 775 -26.12 -16.05 8.64
CA GLU A 775 -25.43 -15.05 9.47
C GLU A 775 -24.21 -14.47 8.71
N PRO A 776 -23.82 -13.22 8.96
CA PRO A 776 -22.66 -12.61 8.30
C PRO A 776 -21.37 -13.42 8.48
N LEU A 777 -20.57 -13.52 7.42
CA LEU A 777 -19.21 -14.04 7.46
C LEU A 777 -18.22 -12.90 7.72
N GLU A 778 -17.28 -13.11 8.66
CA GLU A 778 -16.13 -12.23 8.90
C GLU A 778 -14.91 -12.79 8.15
N PRO A 779 -14.50 -12.23 6.99
CA PRO A 779 -13.44 -12.81 6.16
C PRO A 779 -12.06 -12.87 6.82
N THR A 780 -11.81 -12.05 7.84
CA THR A 780 -10.58 -12.05 8.64
C THR A 780 -10.47 -13.26 9.58
N GLN A 781 -11.55 -14.02 9.75
CA GLN A 781 -11.54 -15.28 10.50
C GLN A 781 -11.46 -16.48 9.55
N PRO A 782 -10.72 -17.54 9.93
CA PRO A 782 -10.63 -18.75 9.11
C PRO A 782 -11.98 -19.48 9.05
N GLY A 783 -12.31 -19.95 7.85
CA GLY A 783 -13.46 -20.82 7.58
C GLY A 783 -14.78 -20.09 7.43
N ASN A 784 -15.87 -20.85 7.51
CA ASN A 784 -17.25 -20.36 7.53
C ASN A 784 -18.14 -21.28 8.40
N PRO A 785 -17.82 -21.42 9.71
CA PRO A 785 -18.45 -22.43 10.56
C PRO A 785 -19.93 -22.16 10.89
N ASN A 786 -20.40 -20.93 10.66
CA ASN A 786 -21.73 -20.47 11.04
C ASN A 786 -22.74 -20.50 9.87
N ILE A 787 -22.32 -20.90 8.68
CA ILE A 787 -23.24 -21.01 7.54
C ILE A 787 -24.31 -22.08 7.79
N THR A 788 -25.55 -21.80 7.39
CA THR A 788 -26.68 -22.71 7.62
C THR A 788 -27.30 -23.25 6.32
N ASP A 789 -27.21 -22.50 5.22
CA ASP A 789 -27.67 -22.89 3.90
C ASP A 789 -26.60 -22.57 2.85
N LEU A 790 -25.95 -23.61 2.34
CA LEU A 790 -24.91 -23.54 1.32
C LEU A 790 -25.43 -23.04 -0.04
N ASN A 791 -26.75 -23.02 -0.28
CA ASN A 791 -27.30 -22.54 -1.55
C ASN A 791 -27.70 -21.05 -1.49
N ARG A 792 -27.67 -20.42 -0.31
CA ARG A 792 -28.22 -19.08 -0.08
C ARG A 792 -27.13 -18.04 0.19
N TRP A 793 -27.36 -16.81 -0.24
CA TRP A 793 -26.44 -15.69 -0.04
C TRP A 793 -26.15 -15.46 1.44
N GLN A 794 -24.92 -15.01 1.70
CA GLN A 794 -24.42 -14.70 3.02
C GLN A 794 -23.83 -13.28 2.99
N PRO A 795 -24.28 -12.37 3.86
CA PRO A 795 -23.66 -11.06 3.99
C PRO A 795 -22.24 -11.19 4.53
N LEU A 796 -21.40 -10.19 4.27
CA LEU A 796 -20.07 -10.10 4.88
C LEU A 796 -20.05 -8.98 5.91
N SER A 797 -19.26 -9.19 6.97
CA SER A 797 -18.95 -8.19 8.00
C SER A 797 -17.45 -7.86 7.92
N LEU A 798 -17.12 -6.62 7.59
CA LEU A 798 -15.74 -6.13 7.48
C LEU A 798 -15.47 -5.09 8.59
N PRO A 799 -14.24 -5.01 9.14
CA PRO A 799 -13.88 -3.95 10.09
C PRO A 799 -14.14 -2.55 9.52
N GLU A 800 -13.87 -2.39 8.23
CA GLU A 800 -14.18 -1.21 7.43
C GLU A 800 -14.71 -1.69 6.07
N PHE A 801 -15.84 -1.15 5.64
CA PHE A 801 -16.38 -1.36 4.30
C PHE A 801 -16.31 -0.06 3.52
N ILE A 802 -15.59 -0.09 2.40
CA ILE A 802 -15.52 1.01 1.43
C ILE A 802 -16.15 0.49 0.15
N ASP A 803 -17.15 1.20 -0.37
CA ASP A 803 -17.78 0.79 -1.62
C ASP A 803 -16.85 1.00 -2.83
N GLN A 804 -17.25 0.52 -4.01
CA GLN A 804 -16.42 0.62 -5.21
C GLN A 804 -16.19 2.07 -5.69
N ALA A 805 -16.98 3.03 -5.20
CA ALA A 805 -16.80 4.45 -5.49
C ALA A 805 -15.93 5.17 -4.44
N GLY A 806 -15.34 4.43 -3.50
CA GLY A 806 -14.45 4.97 -2.46
C GLY A 806 -15.19 5.55 -1.25
N ASN A 807 -16.49 5.28 -1.09
CA ASN A 807 -17.27 5.83 0.01
C ASN A 807 -17.36 4.82 1.17
N PRO A 808 -17.06 5.22 2.42
CA PRO A 808 -17.32 4.39 3.59
C PRO A 808 -18.82 4.07 3.73
N ALA A 809 -19.16 2.82 4.05
CA ALA A 809 -20.54 2.39 4.30
C ALA A 809 -20.67 1.55 5.58
N ASP A 810 -21.86 0.98 5.81
CA ASP A 810 -22.09 0.04 6.92
C ASP A 810 -21.12 -1.15 6.82
N SER A 811 -20.53 -1.57 7.94
CA SER A 811 -19.60 -2.70 8.01
C SER A 811 -20.24 -4.02 7.60
N THR A 812 -21.57 -4.15 7.71
CA THR A 812 -22.35 -5.30 7.23
C THR A 812 -23.46 -4.80 6.31
N PRO A 813 -23.16 -4.42 5.06
CA PRO A 813 -24.15 -3.85 4.16
C PRO A 813 -25.27 -4.84 3.86
N ALA A 814 -26.51 -4.35 3.86
CA ALA A 814 -27.69 -5.13 3.48
C ALA A 814 -27.64 -5.52 1.99
N PHE A 815 -28.41 -6.55 1.61
CA PHE A 815 -28.57 -6.91 0.20
C PHE A 815 -29.05 -5.69 -0.58
N LEU A 816 -28.27 -5.24 -1.57
CA LEU A 816 -28.65 -4.12 -2.44
C LEU A 816 -29.74 -4.51 -3.43
N SER A 817 -30.95 -3.97 -3.25
CA SER A 817 -32.09 -4.05 -4.18
C SER A 817 -32.58 -5.48 -4.55
N PRO A 818 -32.74 -6.44 -3.63
CA PRO A 818 -33.19 -7.81 -3.95
C PRO A 818 -34.58 -7.86 -4.60
N GLU A 819 -35.36 -6.79 -4.49
CA GLU A 819 -36.74 -6.75 -4.96
C GLU A 819 -36.89 -5.96 -6.28
N TRP A 820 -35.77 -5.61 -6.92
CA TRP A 820 -35.74 -4.71 -8.08
C TRP A 820 -36.49 -5.22 -9.31
N GLY A 821 -36.77 -6.53 -9.39
CA GLY A 821 -37.63 -7.11 -10.41
C GLY A 821 -39.05 -6.50 -10.46
N ALA A 822 -39.52 -5.89 -9.37
CA ALA A 822 -40.81 -5.21 -9.32
C ALA A 822 -40.79 -3.76 -9.88
N VAL A 823 -39.62 -3.25 -10.29
CA VAL A 823 -39.50 -1.92 -10.88
C VAL A 823 -40.12 -1.90 -12.28
N ALA A 824 -40.81 -0.82 -12.63
CA ALA A 824 -41.47 -0.64 -13.92
C ALA A 824 -40.45 -0.67 -15.07
N PRO A 825 -40.58 -1.60 -16.04
CA PRO A 825 -39.61 -1.78 -17.11
C PRO A 825 -39.79 -0.80 -18.28
N PHE A 826 -38.78 -0.74 -19.14
CA PHE A 826 -38.78 -0.03 -20.41
C PHE A 826 -39.43 -0.85 -21.53
N ALA A 827 -38.87 -2.03 -21.82
CA ALA A 827 -39.26 -2.93 -22.90
C ALA A 827 -39.75 -4.30 -22.41
N LEU A 828 -39.36 -4.74 -21.21
CA LEU A 828 -39.80 -6.03 -20.66
C LEU A 828 -41.33 -6.09 -20.53
N SER A 829 -41.90 -7.25 -20.89
CA SER A 829 -43.35 -7.47 -20.93
C SER A 829 -43.81 -8.54 -19.94
N GLU A 830 -45.13 -8.68 -19.79
CA GLU A 830 -45.69 -9.77 -18.97
C GLU A 830 -45.38 -11.17 -19.54
N ASP A 831 -45.11 -11.28 -20.85
CA ASP A 831 -44.78 -12.55 -21.50
C ASP A 831 -43.36 -13.03 -21.12
N ASP A 832 -42.48 -12.11 -20.71
CA ASP A 832 -41.12 -12.40 -20.28
C ASP A 832 -41.03 -12.72 -18.79
N ARG A 833 -42.13 -12.50 -18.03
CA ARG A 833 -42.16 -12.51 -16.57
C ARG A 833 -42.67 -13.83 -16.00
N THR A 834 -41.88 -14.40 -15.10
CA THR A 834 -42.33 -15.41 -14.14
C THR A 834 -42.47 -14.77 -12.76
N VAL A 835 -43.58 -15.03 -12.06
CA VAL A 835 -43.82 -14.52 -10.70
C VAL A 835 -43.66 -15.65 -9.70
N TYR A 836 -42.79 -15.44 -8.72
CA TYR A 836 -42.58 -16.32 -7.59
C TYR A 836 -43.02 -15.66 -6.29
N GLU A 837 -43.25 -16.44 -5.24
CA GLU A 837 -43.68 -15.94 -3.94
C GLU A 837 -42.79 -16.52 -2.82
N ARG A 838 -42.27 -15.66 -1.95
CA ARG A 838 -41.57 -16.04 -0.71
C ARG A 838 -41.95 -15.09 0.41
N ASP A 839 -42.35 -15.66 1.54
CA ASP A 839 -42.72 -14.93 2.77
C ASP A 839 -43.76 -13.82 2.56
N GLY A 840 -44.69 -14.02 1.61
CA GLY A 840 -45.75 -13.07 1.30
C GLY A 840 -45.32 -11.90 0.40
N PHE A 841 -44.13 -11.97 -0.21
CA PHE A 841 -43.65 -11.03 -1.22
C PHE A 841 -43.56 -11.72 -2.59
N GLU A 842 -44.03 -11.02 -3.64
CA GLU A 842 -43.94 -11.49 -5.03
C GLU A 842 -42.61 -11.04 -5.67
N TYR A 843 -41.77 -12.00 -6.05
CA TYR A 843 -40.56 -11.75 -6.83
C TYR A 843 -40.87 -11.90 -8.32
N TRP A 844 -40.66 -10.84 -9.09
CA TRP A 844 -40.86 -10.83 -10.53
C TRP A 844 -39.52 -11.10 -11.21
N VAL A 845 -39.45 -12.20 -11.96
CA VAL A 845 -38.24 -12.67 -12.63
C VAL A 845 -38.48 -12.63 -14.13
N TYR A 846 -37.80 -11.72 -14.83
CA TYR A 846 -37.88 -11.57 -16.28
C TYR A 846 -36.78 -12.36 -16.97
N HIS A 847 -37.08 -12.92 -18.15
CA HIS A 847 -36.19 -13.83 -18.89
C HIS A 847 -35.58 -14.90 -17.98
N ASP A 848 -36.44 -15.54 -17.19
CA ASP A 848 -36.03 -16.46 -16.14
C ASP A 848 -35.10 -17.57 -16.67
N PRO A 849 -33.82 -17.62 -16.22
CA PRO A 849 -32.87 -18.63 -16.68
C PRO A 849 -33.12 -20.01 -16.05
N GLY A 850 -34.01 -20.10 -15.06
CA GLY A 850 -34.30 -21.33 -14.33
C GLY A 850 -33.35 -21.56 -13.14
N GLU A 851 -33.65 -22.62 -12.39
CA GLU A 851 -32.93 -22.98 -11.15
C GLU A 851 -31.44 -23.25 -11.44
N PRO A 852 -30.51 -22.57 -10.73
CA PRO A 852 -29.08 -22.83 -10.86
C PRO A 852 -28.68 -24.16 -10.21
N PRO A 853 -27.45 -24.65 -10.45
CA PRO A 853 -26.90 -25.78 -9.71
C PRO A 853 -26.98 -25.55 -8.19
N ARG A 854 -27.23 -26.64 -7.43
CA ARG A 854 -27.34 -26.63 -5.97
C ARG A 854 -26.50 -27.75 -5.37
N ILE A 855 -25.96 -27.53 -4.17
CA ILE A 855 -25.07 -28.50 -3.50
C ILE A 855 -25.77 -29.84 -3.20
N ASP A 856 -27.08 -29.81 -2.98
CA ASP A 856 -27.94 -30.96 -2.66
C ASP A 856 -28.81 -31.42 -3.84
N GLY A 857 -28.58 -30.85 -5.03
CA GLY A 857 -29.37 -31.06 -6.23
C GLY A 857 -28.78 -32.08 -7.22
N PRO A 858 -29.48 -32.36 -8.33
CA PRO A 858 -28.98 -33.25 -9.38
C PRO A 858 -27.71 -32.72 -10.08
N LEU A 859 -27.43 -31.42 -9.96
CA LEU A 859 -26.26 -30.73 -10.51
C LEU A 859 -25.22 -30.38 -9.42
N ALA A 860 -25.20 -31.11 -8.30
CA ALA A 860 -24.26 -30.87 -7.20
C ALA A 860 -22.79 -30.90 -7.63
N GLU A 861 -22.42 -31.78 -8.57
CA GLU A 861 -21.05 -31.82 -9.10
C GLU A 861 -20.72 -30.56 -9.93
N ASN A 862 -21.68 -30.03 -10.70
CA ASN A 862 -21.50 -28.77 -11.42
C ASN A 862 -21.38 -27.58 -10.47
N TYR A 863 -22.16 -27.57 -9.38
CA TYR A 863 -22.05 -26.57 -8.32
C TYR A 863 -20.63 -26.56 -7.73
N LYS A 864 -20.14 -27.73 -7.30
CA LYS A 864 -18.81 -27.90 -6.70
C LYS A 864 -17.68 -27.55 -7.66
N TRP A 865 -17.77 -28.02 -8.91
CA TRP A 865 -16.80 -27.69 -9.96
C TRP A 865 -16.76 -26.18 -10.24
N ALA A 866 -17.91 -25.54 -10.38
CA ALA A 866 -18.00 -24.14 -10.77
C ALA A 866 -17.37 -23.21 -9.72
N PHE A 867 -17.57 -23.49 -8.42
CA PHE A 867 -16.87 -22.75 -7.37
C PHE A 867 -15.39 -23.11 -7.30
N ALA A 868 -15.02 -24.39 -7.40
CA ALA A 868 -13.62 -24.80 -7.41
C ALA A 868 -12.82 -24.15 -8.55
N LEU A 869 -13.44 -23.96 -9.72
CA LEU A 869 -12.83 -23.25 -10.85
C LEU A 869 -12.41 -21.82 -10.49
N VAL A 870 -13.18 -21.13 -9.65
CA VAL A 870 -12.85 -19.76 -9.21
C VAL A 870 -11.54 -19.75 -8.42
N ALA A 871 -11.36 -20.70 -7.49
CA ALA A 871 -10.08 -20.86 -6.78
C ALA A 871 -8.94 -21.25 -7.73
N VAL A 872 -9.20 -22.14 -8.70
CA VAL A 872 -8.20 -22.53 -9.72
C VAL A 872 -7.76 -21.33 -10.56
N TRP A 873 -8.68 -20.50 -11.05
CA TRP A 873 -8.35 -19.32 -11.86
C TRP A 873 -7.61 -18.25 -11.06
N GLY A 874 -7.74 -18.23 -9.74
CA GLY A 874 -6.90 -17.43 -8.87
C GLY A 874 -5.41 -17.78 -8.98
N SER A 875 -5.05 -18.99 -9.45
CA SER A 875 -3.66 -19.36 -9.73
C SER A 875 -3.08 -18.68 -10.98
N HIS A 876 -3.91 -18.03 -11.79
CA HIS A 876 -3.49 -17.35 -13.01
C HIS A 876 -3.03 -15.91 -12.77
N LEU A 877 -3.10 -15.43 -11.52
CA LEU A 877 -2.87 -14.02 -11.17
C LEU A 877 -1.40 -13.69 -10.89
N ASP A 878 -0.51 -14.68 -10.91
CA ASP A 878 0.91 -14.48 -10.66
C ASP A 878 1.60 -13.88 -11.90
N PRO A 879 2.17 -12.67 -11.83
CA PRO A 879 2.93 -12.09 -12.94
C PRO A 879 4.17 -12.92 -13.30
N ALA A 880 4.68 -13.74 -12.37
CA ALA A 880 5.86 -14.58 -12.55
C ALA A 880 5.56 -16.01 -13.02
N ASP A 881 4.29 -16.36 -13.33
CA ASP A 881 3.95 -17.72 -13.79
C ASP A 881 4.56 -18.10 -15.15
N GLY A 882 5.07 -17.10 -15.90
CA GLY A 882 5.70 -17.25 -17.20
C GLY A 882 4.74 -17.62 -18.34
N ALA A 883 3.44 -17.70 -18.08
CA ALA A 883 2.43 -17.92 -19.10
C ALA A 883 2.21 -16.63 -19.89
N MET A 884 2.29 -16.71 -21.22
CA MET A 884 2.10 -15.57 -22.11
C MET A 884 0.81 -15.75 -22.91
N MET A 885 0.07 -14.67 -23.12
CA MET A 885 -1.20 -14.65 -23.84
C MET A 885 -1.20 -13.53 -24.89
N ASP A 886 -1.65 -13.83 -26.12
CA ASP A 886 -1.94 -12.79 -27.11
C ASP A 886 -3.31 -12.19 -26.81
N ILE A 887 -3.33 -10.97 -26.28
CA ILE A 887 -4.55 -10.28 -25.85
C ILE A 887 -5.12 -9.35 -26.92
N SER A 888 -4.50 -9.30 -28.09
CA SER A 888 -4.98 -8.49 -29.21
C SER A 888 -6.23 -9.09 -29.85
N PRO A 889 -6.94 -8.32 -30.71
CA PRO A 889 -8.04 -8.88 -31.50
C PRO A 889 -7.58 -9.96 -32.48
N ALA A 890 -6.28 -10.16 -32.73
CA ALA A 890 -5.79 -11.29 -33.52
C ALA A 890 -5.88 -12.62 -32.76
N GLY A 891 -5.74 -12.59 -31.43
CA GLY A 891 -5.73 -13.75 -30.55
C GLY A 891 -7.07 -14.04 -29.89
N ILE A 892 -7.77 -12.99 -29.41
CA ILE A 892 -9.01 -13.08 -28.62
C ILE A 892 -10.16 -12.40 -29.34
N GLY A 893 -11.35 -12.97 -29.24
CA GLY A 893 -12.59 -12.38 -29.77
C GLY A 893 -13.83 -13.01 -29.13
N ASN A 894 -15.01 -12.58 -29.57
CA ASN A 894 -16.27 -13.03 -29.00
C ASN A 894 -16.60 -14.50 -29.32
N VAL A 895 -17.45 -15.09 -28.50
CA VAL A 895 -17.92 -16.46 -28.65
C VAL A 895 -19.04 -16.55 -29.70
N ALA A 896 -19.02 -17.61 -30.51
CA ALA A 896 -20.04 -17.85 -31.54
C ALA A 896 -21.36 -18.44 -30.99
N SER A 897 -21.26 -19.33 -29.99
CA SER A 897 -22.40 -19.98 -29.33
C SER A 897 -22.07 -20.31 -27.88
N TYR A 898 -23.02 -20.06 -26.98
CA TYR A 898 -22.92 -20.43 -25.56
C TYR A 898 -23.54 -21.82 -25.32
N PRO A 899 -23.10 -22.55 -24.27
CA PRO A 899 -23.78 -23.77 -23.85
C PRO A 899 -25.21 -23.47 -23.37
N GLU A 900 -26.12 -24.41 -23.62
CA GLU A 900 -27.54 -24.29 -23.23
C GLU A 900 -27.85 -24.99 -21.90
N SER A 901 -26.91 -25.77 -21.35
CA SER A 901 -27.06 -26.44 -20.05
C SER A 901 -25.80 -26.33 -19.19
N PHE A 902 -25.99 -26.38 -17.87
CA PHE A 902 -24.90 -26.27 -16.90
C PHE A 902 -23.89 -27.43 -16.99
N GLU A 903 -24.33 -28.61 -17.46
CA GLU A 903 -23.47 -29.78 -17.67
C GLU A 903 -22.38 -29.56 -18.73
N ASP A 904 -22.61 -28.64 -19.67
CA ASP A 904 -21.68 -28.35 -20.76
C ASP A 904 -20.66 -27.24 -20.39
N HIS A 905 -20.86 -26.54 -19.26
CA HIS A 905 -19.94 -25.47 -18.81
C HIS A 905 -18.49 -25.94 -18.62
N PRO A 906 -18.20 -27.13 -18.05
CA PRO A 906 -16.83 -27.63 -17.91
C PRO A 906 -16.11 -27.88 -19.24
N ALA A 907 -16.84 -28.15 -20.31
CA ALA A 907 -16.25 -28.31 -21.64
C ALA A 907 -16.07 -26.97 -22.37
N PHE A 908 -16.77 -25.93 -21.93
CA PHE A 908 -16.76 -24.60 -22.54
C PHE A 908 -15.59 -23.74 -22.02
N LEU A 909 -15.35 -23.74 -20.71
CA LEU A 909 -14.27 -22.95 -20.10
C LEU A 909 -12.98 -23.76 -19.98
N ASN A 910 -11.84 -23.10 -20.19
CA ASN A 910 -10.54 -23.75 -19.96
C ASN A 910 -10.12 -23.62 -18.49
N THR A 911 -10.00 -24.77 -17.81
CA THR A 911 -9.63 -24.82 -16.40
C THR A 911 -8.18 -24.40 -16.14
N GLU A 912 -7.24 -24.83 -16.98
CA GLU A 912 -5.79 -24.64 -16.74
C GLU A 912 -5.23 -23.34 -17.35
N SER A 913 -5.70 -22.96 -18.55
CA SER A 913 -5.22 -21.73 -19.19
C SER A 913 -6.08 -20.51 -18.88
N GLY A 914 -7.31 -20.71 -18.40
CA GLY A 914 -8.32 -19.67 -18.30
C GLY A 914 -8.95 -19.34 -19.67
N GLY A 915 -10.03 -18.56 -19.63
CA GLY A 915 -10.74 -18.09 -20.81
C GLY A 915 -11.81 -19.04 -21.36
N ASP A 916 -12.38 -18.63 -22.50
CA ASP A 916 -13.44 -19.31 -23.24
C ASP A 916 -12.98 -19.63 -24.70
N PRO A 917 -13.80 -20.28 -25.55
CA PRO A 917 -13.37 -20.71 -26.89
C PRO A 917 -13.47 -19.59 -27.94
N GLY A 918 -13.68 -18.33 -27.55
CA GLY A 918 -13.71 -17.17 -28.44
C GLY A 918 -12.37 -16.99 -29.16
N GLY A 919 -12.41 -16.99 -30.50
CA GLY A 919 -11.23 -16.79 -31.34
C GLY A 919 -11.14 -15.36 -31.86
N GLY A 920 -9.91 -14.88 -32.08
CA GLY A 920 -9.66 -13.57 -32.68
C GLY A 920 -10.07 -13.44 -34.16
N HIS A 921 -9.84 -12.24 -34.69
CA HIS A 921 -10.14 -11.77 -36.02
C HIS A 921 -8.85 -11.63 -36.84
N GLU A 922 -8.84 -12.08 -38.10
CA GLU A 922 -7.61 -12.02 -38.92
C GLU A 922 -7.26 -10.60 -39.41
N ARG A 923 -8.27 -9.77 -39.72
CA ARG A 923 -8.10 -8.45 -40.35
C ARG A 923 -9.12 -7.45 -39.83
N ASN A 924 -8.67 -6.19 -39.70
CA ASN A 924 -9.54 -5.06 -39.41
C ASN A 924 -10.43 -4.77 -40.64
N PRO A 925 -11.77 -4.75 -40.50
CA PRO A 925 -12.68 -4.59 -41.63
C PRO A 925 -12.69 -3.18 -42.24
N THR A 926 -12.20 -2.18 -41.51
CA THR A 926 -12.13 -0.78 -41.97
C THR A 926 -10.84 -0.51 -42.74
N THR A 927 -9.71 -1.03 -42.27
CA THR A 927 -8.39 -0.77 -42.87
C THR A 927 -7.92 -1.87 -43.82
N ASP A 928 -8.50 -3.07 -43.75
CA ASP A 928 -8.07 -4.31 -44.41
C ASP A 928 -6.66 -4.79 -44.00
N GLU A 929 -6.07 -4.19 -42.95
CA GLU A 929 -4.79 -4.62 -42.38
C GLU A 929 -4.99 -5.72 -41.33
N PRO A 930 -4.05 -6.67 -41.17
CA PRO A 930 -4.11 -7.67 -40.12
C PRO A 930 -4.01 -7.02 -38.73
N TYR A 931 -4.74 -7.56 -37.74
CA TYR A 931 -4.55 -7.12 -36.35
C TYR A 931 -3.15 -7.50 -35.86
N VAL A 932 -2.52 -6.59 -35.14
CA VAL A 932 -1.17 -6.78 -34.62
C VAL A 932 -1.26 -7.56 -33.30
N SER A 933 -0.57 -8.69 -33.23
CA SER A 933 -0.46 -9.52 -32.03
C SER A 933 0.15 -8.73 -30.86
N GLN A 934 -0.38 -8.92 -29.66
CA GLN A 934 0.08 -8.29 -28.43
C GLN A 934 0.22 -9.35 -27.35
N THR A 935 1.42 -9.90 -27.21
CA THR A 935 1.71 -10.98 -26.26
C THR A 935 2.18 -10.40 -24.93
N VAL A 936 1.43 -10.66 -23.85
CA VAL A 936 1.69 -10.15 -22.48
C VAL A 936 1.65 -11.29 -21.46
N PRO A 937 2.22 -11.12 -20.25
CA PRO A 937 2.06 -12.07 -19.16
C PRO A 937 0.58 -12.28 -18.82
N ARG A 938 0.16 -13.53 -18.62
CA ARG A 938 -1.22 -13.88 -18.28
C ARG A 938 -1.62 -13.29 -16.92
N GLY A 939 -0.71 -13.30 -15.94
CA GLY A 939 -0.92 -12.68 -14.62
C GLY A 939 -1.28 -11.20 -14.71
N ASP A 940 -0.55 -10.44 -15.51
CA ASP A 940 -0.85 -9.03 -15.75
C ASP A 940 -2.21 -8.84 -16.43
N TYR A 941 -2.48 -9.60 -17.48
CA TYR A 941 -3.76 -9.53 -18.19
C TYR A 941 -4.95 -9.85 -17.28
N ALA A 942 -4.87 -10.92 -16.48
CA ALA A 942 -5.95 -11.37 -15.62
C ALA A 942 -6.25 -10.39 -14.48
N ARG A 943 -5.21 -9.83 -13.83
CA ARG A 943 -5.34 -8.81 -12.78
C ARG A 943 -5.92 -7.51 -13.34
N VAL A 944 -5.38 -7.03 -14.46
CA VAL A 944 -5.92 -5.87 -15.19
C VAL A 944 -7.39 -6.07 -15.54
N LEU A 945 -7.74 -7.24 -16.08
CA LEU A 945 -9.12 -7.55 -16.44
C LEU A 945 -10.04 -7.46 -15.23
N ALA A 946 -9.63 -8.07 -14.12
CA ALA A 946 -10.39 -8.11 -12.88
C ALA A 946 -10.68 -6.71 -12.35
N GLU A 947 -9.74 -5.77 -12.46
CA GLU A 947 -9.87 -4.39 -11.97
C GLU A 947 -10.55 -3.44 -12.96
N PHE A 948 -10.19 -3.50 -14.25
CA PHE A 948 -10.78 -2.64 -15.29
C PHE A 948 -12.30 -2.82 -15.36
N TRP A 949 -12.77 -4.07 -15.35
CA TRP A 949 -14.20 -4.39 -15.35
C TRP A 949 -14.79 -4.58 -13.95
N ALA A 950 -14.01 -4.41 -12.86
CA ALA A 950 -14.54 -4.19 -11.51
C ALA A 950 -14.96 -2.74 -11.27
N ASP A 951 -14.90 -1.90 -12.31
CA ASP A 951 -15.32 -0.51 -12.35
C ASP A 951 -14.26 0.50 -11.83
N GLY A 952 -12.97 0.12 -11.79
CA GLY A 952 -11.83 1.03 -11.56
C GLY A 952 -11.84 1.82 -10.23
N PRO A 953 -10.85 2.70 -9.99
CA PRO A 953 -10.84 3.62 -8.83
C PRO A 953 -11.86 4.78 -8.93
N ASP A 954 -12.44 5.05 -10.12
CA ASP A 954 -13.41 6.14 -10.39
C ASP A 954 -14.80 5.60 -10.78
N SER A 955 -15.44 4.76 -9.95
CA SER A 955 -16.58 3.93 -10.37
C SER A 955 -17.82 4.69 -10.85
N GLU A 956 -18.10 4.65 -12.16
CA GLU A 956 -19.42 4.98 -12.75
C GLU A 956 -20.41 3.79 -12.72
N THR A 957 -20.06 2.69 -12.04
CA THR A 957 -20.74 1.38 -12.05
C THR A 957 -20.87 0.75 -13.46
N PRO A 958 -21.20 -0.55 -13.57
CA PRO A 958 -21.25 -1.24 -14.86
C PRO A 958 -22.15 -0.59 -15.92
N PRO A 959 -23.40 -0.13 -15.60
CA PRO A 959 -24.23 0.52 -16.61
C PRO A 959 -23.65 1.87 -17.06
N GLY A 960 -22.97 2.62 -16.19
CA GLY A 960 -22.33 3.89 -16.54
C GLY A 960 -21.09 3.69 -17.41
N HIS A 961 -20.31 2.63 -17.18
CA HIS A 961 -19.14 2.32 -17.98
C HIS A 961 -19.48 2.12 -19.47
N TRP A 962 -20.62 1.48 -19.77
CA TRP A 962 -21.11 1.35 -21.15
C TRP A 962 -21.59 2.66 -21.76
N PHE A 963 -21.99 3.64 -20.96
CA PHE A 963 -22.25 5.01 -21.42
C PHE A 963 -20.95 5.75 -21.75
N VAL A 964 -19.85 5.52 -21.00
CA VAL A 964 -18.52 6.02 -21.33
C VAL A 964 -18.07 5.46 -22.68
N ILE A 965 -18.18 4.15 -22.88
CA ILE A 965 -17.87 3.50 -24.17
C ILE A 965 -18.76 4.07 -25.30
N ALA A 966 -20.06 4.27 -25.05
CA ALA A 966 -20.96 4.87 -26.03
C ALA A 966 -20.55 6.32 -26.39
N ASN A 967 -20.04 7.09 -25.42
CA ASN A 967 -19.50 8.42 -25.68
C ASN A 967 -18.28 8.37 -26.59
N GLU A 968 -17.33 7.47 -26.33
CA GLU A 968 -16.14 7.27 -27.18
C GLU A 968 -16.53 6.89 -28.61
N VAL A 969 -17.50 5.97 -28.76
CA VAL A 969 -18.06 5.60 -30.07
C VAL A 969 -18.66 6.82 -30.77
N ASN A 970 -19.49 7.58 -30.06
CA ASN A 970 -20.19 8.76 -30.60
C ASN A 970 -19.22 9.88 -31.01
N ASP A 971 -18.12 10.02 -30.29
CA ASP A 971 -17.08 11.03 -30.51
C ASP A 971 -16.01 10.59 -31.53
N HIS A 972 -15.98 9.31 -31.90
CA HIS A 972 -15.01 8.79 -32.84
C HIS A 972 -15.12 9.46 -34.23
N PRO A 973 -14.02 9.98 -34.81
CA PRO A 973 -14.06 10.76 -36.05
C PRO A 973 -14.49 9.96 -37.29
N GLN A 974 -14.39 8.62 -37.23
CA GLN A 974 -14.81 7.73 -38.32
C GLN A 974 -16.25 7.20 -38.16
N LEU A 975 -16.95 7.52 -37.07
CA LEU A 975 -18.35 7.15 -36.93
C LEU A 975 -19.19 7.87 -37.99
N GLN A 976 -19.99 7.12 -38.73
CA GLN A 976 -21.08 7.69 -39.52
C GLN A 976 -22.36 7.58 -38.70
N ARG A 977 -22.96 8.72 -38.33
CA ARG A 977 -24.20 8.78 -37.51
C ARG A 977 -25.44 8.38 -38.33
N ARG A 978 -25.42 7.20 -38.93
CA ARG A 978 -26.53 6.61 -39.68
C ARG A 978 -27.19 5.58 -38.79
N PHE A 979 -28.43 5.84 -38.40
CA PHE A 979 -29.17 4.93 -37.53
C PHE A 979 -29.31 3.56 -38.21
N GLU A 980 -28.91 2.49 -37.50
CA GLU A 980 -28.79 1.12 -38.01
C GLU A 980 -27.89 0.99 -39.25
N GLY A 981 -26.90 1.89 -39.40
CA GLY A 981 -25.97 1.91 -40.54
C GLY A 981 -26.63 2.30 -41.87
N ARG A 982 -27.88 2.77 -41.85
CA ARG A 982 -28.70 3.05 -43.05
C ARG A 982 -29.29 4.46 -43.03
N GLY A 983 -29.85 4.87 -44.17
CA GLY A 983 -30.52 6.18 -44.29
C GLY A 983 -29.55 7.37 -44.31
N PRO A 984 -30.06 8.61 -44.20
CA PRO A 984 -29.23 9.81 -44.10
C PRO A 984 -28.44 9.85 -42.78
N GLU A 985 -27.37 10.64 -42.76
CA GLU A 985 -26.65 10.90 -41.52
C GLU A 985 -27.49 11.84 -40.64
N LEU A 986 -27.64 11.50 -39.37
CA LEU A 986 -28.36 12.28 -38.37
C LEU A 986 -27.49 13.43 -37.87
N ASP A 987 -28.14 14.51 -37.45
CA ASP A 987 -27.44 15.53 -36.68
C ASP A 987 -26.98 14.97 -35.32
N ARG A 988 -26.04 15.69 -34.69
CA ARG A 988 -25.39 15.20 -33.48
C ARG A 988 -26.35 15.08 -32.29
N LEU A 989 -27.30 16.01 -32.14
CA LEU A 989 -28.23 15.99 -31.02
C LEU A 989 -29.20 14.82 -31.14
N GLU A 990 -29.79 14.63 -32.32
CA GLU A 990 -30.68 13.49 -32.59
C GLU A 990 -29.95 12.16 -32.36
N TRP A 991 -28.72 12.02 -32.86
CA TRP A 991 -27.91 10.83 -32.65
C TRP A 991 -27.68 10.52 -31.17
N ASP A 992 -27.21 11.51 -30.40
CA ASP A 992 -26.90 11.33 -28.98
C ASP A 992 -28.17 10.99 -28.18
N VAL A 993 -29.29 11.69 -28.42
CA VAL A 993 -30.58 11.40 -27.76
C VAL A 993 -31.05 9.97 -28.03
N LYS A 994 -31.02 9.52 -29.30
CA LYS A 994 -31.42 8.15 -29.65
C LYS A 994 -30.49 7.10 -29.05
N THR A 995 -29.18 7.39 -29.01
CA THR A 995 -28.17 6.51 -28.40
C THR A 995 -28.47 6.30 -26.93
N TYR A 996 -28.58 7.38 -26.14
CA TYR A 996 -28.79 7.28 -24.70
C TYR A 996 -30.16 6.74 -24.33
N PHE A 997 -31.20 7.04 -25.12
CA PHE A 997 -32.53 6.46 -24.87
C PHE A 997 -32.53 4.94 -25.02
N ALA A 998 -31.98 4.43 -26.13
CA ALA A 998 -31.90 3.00 -26.38
C ALA A 998 -30.99 2.28 -25.37
N LEU A 999 -29.79 2.83 -25.12
CA LEU A 999 -28.83 2.24 -24.19
C LEU A 999 -29.31 2.32 -22.74
N GLY A 1000 -29.85 3.46 -22.31
CA GLY A 1000 -30.40 3.65 -20.98
C GLY A 1000 -31.54 2.68 -20.71
N GLY A 1001 -32.47 2.53 -21.66
CA GLY A 1001 -33.56 1.55 -21.56
C GLY A 1001 -33.05 0.12 -21.40
N ALA A 1002 -32.03 -0.28 -22.16
CA ALA A 1002 -31.41 -1.60 -22.03
C ALA A 1002 -30.69 -1.79 -20.68
N MET A 1003 -30.00 -0.78 -20.17
CA MET A 1003 -29.37 -0.85 -18.84
C MET A 1003 -30.43 -0.98 -17.75
N HIS A 1004 -31.51 -0.20 -17.81
CA HIS A 1004 -32.59 -0.28 -16.84
C HIS A 1004 -33.26 -1.66 -16.81
N ASP A 1005 -33.58 -2.23 -17.98
CA ASP A 1005 -34.19 -3.55 -18.06
C ASP A 1005 -33.21 -4.68 -17.67
N ALA A 1006 -31.92 -4.52 -17.98
CA ALA A 1006 -30.88 -5.43 -17.50
C ALA A 1006 -30.81 -5.45 -15.97
N ALA A 1007 -30.92 -4.29 -15.32
CA ALA A 1007 -30.97 -4.19 -13.86
C ALA A 1007 -32.19 -4.92 -13.28
N ILE A 1008 -33.38 -4.68 -13.85
CA ILE A 1008 -34.65 -5.30 -13.42
C ILE A 1008 -34.57 -6.82 -13.54
N ALA A 1009 -34.15 -7.34 -14.69
CA ALA A 1009 -34.08 -8.76 -14.94
C ALA A 1009 -33.04 -9.43 -14.03
N ALA A 1010 -31.80 -8.91 -13.98
CA ALA A 1010 -30.73 -9.51 -13.20
C ALA A 1010 -31.02 -9.49 -11.69
N TRP A 1011 -31.54 -8.38 -11.13
CA TRP A 1011 -31.86 -8.32 -9.70
C TRP A 1011 -33.14 -9.06 -9.33
N GLY A 1012 -34.10 -9.21 -10.26
CA GLY A 1012 -35.23 -10.13 -10.09
C GLY A 1012 -34.75 -11.57 -9.88
N VAL A 1013 -33.83 -12.03 -10.74
CA VAL A 1013 -33.18 -13.34 -10.60
C VAL A 1013 -32.40 -13.44 -9.28
N LYS A 1014 -31.54 -12.46 -8.97
CA LYS A 1014 -30.71 -12.45 -7.76
C LYS A 1014 -31.54 -12.50 -6.48
N GLY A 1015 -32.61 -11.71 -6.38
CA GLY A 1015 -33.47 -11.70 -5.21
C GLY A 1015 -34.26 -12.99 -5.01
N TRP A 1016 -34.74 -13.58 -6.11
CA TRP A 1016 -35.46 -14.85 -6.05
C TRP A 1016 -34.52 -16.01 -5.73
N TYR A 1017 -33.54 -16.28 -6.59
CA TYR A 1017 -32.68 -17.46 -6.42
C TYR A 1017 -31.70 -17.30 -5.24
N ASP A 1018 -31.31 -16.07 -4.92
CA ASP A 1018 -30.56 -15.73 -3.72
C ASP A 1018 -29.29 -16.57 -3.53
N VAL A 1019 -28.56 -16.79 -4.62
CA VAL A 1019 -27.43 -17.73 -4.66
C VAL A 1019 -26.20 -17.16 -3.96
N ILE A 1020 -25.52 -18.04 -3.22
CA ILE A 1020 -24.27 -17.80 -2.51
C ILE A 1020 -23.12 -17.31 -3.41
N ARG A 1021 -22.17 -16.57 -2.81
CA ARG A 1021 -20.95 -16.07 -3.46
C ARG A 1021 -19.74 -17.01 -3.25
N PRO A 1022 -18.71 -16.94 -4.12
CA PRO A 1022 -17.55 -17.83 -4.04
C PRO A 1022 -16.85 -17.88 -2.68
N ILE A 1023 -16.59 -16.73 -2.02
CA ILE A 1023 -15.92 -16.73 -0.71
C ILE A 1023 -16.67 -17.54 0.34
N SER A 1024 -17.98 -17.33 0.45
CA SER A 1024 -18.83 -18.07 1.39
C SER A 1024 -18.91 -19.55 1.04
N ALA A 1025 -19.08 -19.89 -0.24
CA ALA A 1025 -19.23 -21.27 -0.71
C ALA A 1025 -17.92 -22.07 -0.58
N LEU A 1026 -16.79 -21.50 -1.02
CA LEU A 1026 -15.48 -22.16 -0.98
C LEU A 1026 -15.03 -22.42 0.45
N ARG A 1027 -15.11 -21.42 1.35
CA ARG A 1027 -14.75 -21.59 2.76
C ARG A 1027 -15.67 -22.60 3.47
N ALA A 1028 -16.97 -22.55 3.21
CA ALA A 1028 -17.91 -23.50 3.80
C ALA A 1028 -17.72 -24.94 3.29
N MET A 1029 -17.47 -25.13 2.00
CA MET A 1029 -17.14 -26.46 1.47
C MET A 1029 -15.79 -26.96 1.97
N ALA A 1030 -14.81 -26.06 2.19
CA ALA A 1030 -13.51 -26.41 2.75
C ALA A 1030 -13.61 -26.88 4.21
N ASP A 1031 -14.43 -26.22 5.04
CA ASP A 1031 -14.70 -26.62 6.43
C ASP A 1031 -15.30 -28.03 6.53
N LEU A 1032 -16.08 -28.44 5.54
CA LEU A 1032 -16.62 -29.79 5.44
C LEU A 1032 -15.57 -30.84 5.04
N GLY A 1033 -14.47 -30.41 4.43
CA GLY A 1033 -13.41 -31.28 3.89
C GLY A 1033 -13.53 -31.50 2.38
N GLN A 1034 -13.16 -32.68 1.88
CA GLN A 1034 -13.12 -32.98 0.43
C GLN A 1034 -14.22 -33.94 -0.03
N SER A 1035 -14.64 -33.87 -1.30
CA SER A 1035 -15.73 -34.72 -1.86
C SER A 1035 -15.31 -35.67 -2.98
N SER A 1036 -14.02 -35.80 -3.29
CA SER A 1036 -13.53 -36.59 -4.43
C SER A 1036 -13.29 -38.07 -4.12
N ASP A 1037 -12.77 -38.41 -2.94
CA ASP A 1037 -12.46 -39.81 -2.59
C ASP A 1037 -12.95 -40.16 -1.17
N PRO A 1038 -13.94 -41.06 -1.02
CA PRO A 1038 -14.43 -41.49 0.28
C PRO A 1038 -13.42 -42.27 1.14
N ASN A 1039 -12.25 -42.61 0.59
CA ASN A 1039 -11.18 -43.31 1.31
C ASN A 1039 -10.07 -42.37 1.80
N LEU A 1040 -10.07 -41.10 1.41
CA LEU A 1040 -9.13 -40.10 1.91
C LEU A 1040 -9.65 -39.42 3.19
N PRO A 1041 -8.78 -38.79 4.01
CA PRO A 1041 -9.20 -38.00 5.17
C PRO A 1041 -10.22 -36.93 4.82
N SER A 1042 -11.00 -36.52 5.84
CA SER A 1042 -11.97 -35.42 5.76
C SER A 1042 -12.95 -35.53 4.59
N TYR A 1043 -13.34 -36.75 4.20
CA TYR A 1043 -14.36 -36.90 3.16
C TYR A 1043 -15.73 -36.43 3.64
N HIS A 1044 -16.38 -35.59 2.83
CA HIS A 1044 -17.76 -35.17 2.97
C HIS A 1044 -18.42 -35.01 1.59
N GLU A 1045 -19.66 -35.44 1.42
CA GLU A 1045 -20.35 -35.41 0.11
C GLU A 1045 -20.52 -33.98 -0.46
N HIS A 1046 -20.68 -33.01 0.43
CA HIS A 1046 -20.75 -31.58 0.12
C HIS A 1046 -19.41 -30.83 0.30
N GLY A 1047 -18.29 -31.55 0.48
CA GLY A 1047 -16.96 -30.94 0.58
C GLY A 1047 -16.40 -30.47 -0.77
N ILE A 1048 -15.23 -29.84 -0.76
CA ILE A 1048 -14.57 -29.32 -1.96
C ILE A 1048 -14.00 -30.46 -2.84
N PRO A 1049 -14.11 -30.43 -4.18
CA PRO A 1049 -13.48 -31.43 -5.02
C PRO A 1049 -11.95 -31.22 -5.07
N LEU A 1050 -11.19 -32.30 -4.99
CA LEU A 1050 -9.74 -32.31 -5.19
C LEU A 1050 -9.41 -32.20 -6.69
N ILE A 1051 -8.49 -31.30 -7.01
CA ILE A 1051 -7.98 -31.04 -8.35
C ILE A 1051 -6.46 -31.04 -8.26
N ALA A 1052 -5.79 -32.05 -8.82
CA ALA A 1052 -4.35 -32.21 -8.70
C ALA A 1052 -3.60 -30.94 -9.15
N GLY A 1053 -2.66 -30.46 -8.33
CA GLY A 1053 -1.89 -29.24 -8.58
C GLY A 1053 -2.59 -27.92 -8.20
N PHE A 1054 -3.89 -27.96 -7.83
CA PHE A 1054 -4.67 -26.76 -7.50
C PHE A 1054 -5.47 -26.86 -6.20
N ILE A 1055 -6.10 -28.00 -5.92
CA ILE A 1055 -6.89 -28.25 -4.70
C ILE A 1055 -6.49 -29.61 -4.17
N GLU A 1056 -5.81 -29.62 -3.03
CA GLU A 1056 -5.22 -30.81 -2.43
C GLU A 1056 -5.51 -30.86 -0.93
N LEU A 1057 -5.20 -31.99 -0.31
CA LEU A 1057 -5.18 -32.10 1.16
C LEU A 1057 -3.81 -31.74 1.68
N ILE A 1058 -3.78 -31.10 2.85
CA ILE A 1058 -2.58 -30.89 3.64
C ILE A 1058 -2.16 -32.24 4.23
N ASP A 1059 -0.91 -32.66 4.01
CA ASP A 1059 -0.34 -33.87 4.59
C ASP A 1059 0.62 -33.56 5.77
N ASP A 1060 1.21 -34.59 6.38
CA ASP A 1060 2.09 -34.45 7.54
C ASP A 1060 3.45 -33.77 7.21
N GLU A 1061 3.83 -33.69 5.93
CA GLU A 1061 5.08 -33.05 5.48
C GLU A 1061 4.83 -31.62 4.94
N ASP A 1062 3.56 -31.25 4.72
CA ASP A 1062 3.15 -29.96 4.19
C ASP A 1062 3.48 -28.80 5.15
N PRO A 1063 4.05 -27.68 4.67
CA PRO A 1063 4.28 -26.48 5.48
C PRO A 1063 3.01 -25.91 6.12
N LEU A 1064 1.84 -26.08 5.50
CA LEU A 1064 0.55 -25.57 5.98
C LEU A 1064 -0.07 -26.40 7.11
N ARG A 1065 0.58 -27.47 7.57
CA ARG A 1065 0.05 -28.40 8.60
C ARG A 1065 -0.17 -27.75 9.97
N GLY A 1066 0.50 -26.63 10.26
CA GLY A 1066 0.55 -26.01 11.58
C GLY A 1066 1.51 -26.74 12.54
N GLU A 1067 1.96 -26.06 13.59
CA GLU A 1067 2.97 -26.61 14.51
C GLU A 1067 2.52 -27.90 15.21
N MET A 1068 1.20 -28.05 15.43
CA MET A 1068 0.58 -29.21 16.06
C MET A 1068 -0.04 -30.17 15.04
N SER A 1069 0.22 -29.98 13.73
CA SER A 1069 -0.41 -30.76 12.65
C SER A 1069 -1.94 -30.65 12.65
N GLU A 1070 -2.47 -29.55 13.16
CA GLU A 1070 -3.90 -29.28 13.34
C GLU A 1070 -4.66 -29.07 12.02
N HIS A 1071 -3.96 -28.79 10.92
CA HIS A 1071 -4.54 -28.64 9.59
C HIS A 1071 -4.36 -29.88 8.70
N VAL A 1072 -3.69 -30.94 9.17
CA VAL A 1072 -3.51 -32.18 8.38
C VAL A 1072 -4.88 -32.77 8.01
N GLY A 1073 -5.04 -33.09 6.73
CA GLY A 1073 -6.28 -33.58 6.15
C GLY A 1073 -7.31 -32.49 5.83
N LYS A 1074 -7.03 -31.21 6.08
CA LYS A 1074 -7.86 -30.11 5.58
C LYS A 1074 -7.51 -29.78 4.11
N PRO A 1075 -8.45 -29.22 3.32
CA PRO A 1075 -8.15 -28.75 1.98
C PRO A 1075 -7.23 -27.51 1.96
N LYS A 1076 -6.39 -27.41 0.92
CA LYS A 1076 -5.58 -26.24 0.57
C LYS A 1076 -5.79 -25.89 -0.90
N PHE A 1077 -5.63 -24.61 -1.25
CA PHE A 1077 -5.76 -24.09 -2.61
C PHE A 1077 -4.45 -23.52 -3.10
N ARG A 1078 -4.11 -23.76 -4.37
CA ARG A 1078 -3.06 -23.01 -5.08
C ARG A 1078 -3.72 -21.87 -5.84
N THR A 1079 -3.57 -20.65 -5.35
CA THR A 1079 -4.31 -19.45 -5.79
C THR A 1079 -3.57 -18.19 -5.35
N TRP A 1080 -4.05 -17.02 -5.76
CA TRP A 1080 -3.62 -15.73 -5.19
C TRP A 1080 -3.64 -15.79 -3.67
N ARG A 1081 -2.55 -15.35 -3.05
CA ARG A 1081 -2.30 -15.63 -1.62
C ARG A 1081 -3.16 -14.79 -0.66
N GLY A 1082 -3.77 -13.72 -1.16
CA GLY A 1082 -4.66 -12.88 -0.38
C GLY A 1082 -4.07 -11.52 -0.03
N PRO A 1083 -4.90 -10.61 0.51
CA PRO A 1083 -4.49 -9.25 0.86
C PRO A 1083 -3.47 -9.20 2.00
N ASP A 1084 -3.38 -10.23 2.83
CA ASP A 1084 -2.39 -10.31 3.93
C ASP A 1084 -0.93 -10.43 3.43
N GLN A 1085 -0.73 -10.53 2.11
CA GLN A 1085 0.60 -10.49 1.48
C GLN A 1085 0.91 -9.15 0.81
N VAL A 1086 0.00 -8.17 0.93
CA VAL A 1086 0.10 -6.84 0.31
C VAL A 1086 0.01 -5.81 1.43
N SER A 1087 1.15 -5.28 1.86
CA SER A 1087 1.24 -4.22 2.86
C SER A 1087 1.11 -2.84 2.19
N ASP A 1088 1.78 -2.64 1.06
CA ASP A 1088 1.66 -1.47 0.19
C ASP A 1088 1.26 -1.90 -1.25
N PRO A 1089 0.03 -1.61 -1.70
CA PRO A 1089 -0.42 -2.00 -3.03
C PRO A 1089 0.32 -1.29 -4.17
N ALA A 1090 1.13 -0.25 -3.90
CA ALA A 1090 1.94 0.40 -4.92
C ALA A 1090 3.19 -0.40 -5.32
N VAL A 1091 3.70 -1.25 -4.43
CA VAL A 1091 4.97 -1.98 -4.63
C VAL A 1091 4.88 -3.49 -4.39
N ASP A 1092 3.97 -3.95 -3.53
CA ASP A 1092 3.84 -5.36 -3.20
C ASP A 1092 3.03 -6.14 -4.23
N VAL A 1093 3.35 -7.42 -4.41
CA VAL A 1093 2.56 -8.38 -5.19
C VAL A 1093 2.35 -9.62 -4.33
N ALA A 1094 1.11 -10.01 -4.05
CA ALA A 1094 0.84 -11.19 -3.20
C ALA A 1094 1.34 -12.50 -3.83
N GLY A 1095 1.37 -12.52 -5.17
CA GLY A 1095 1.71 -13.69 -5.98
C GLY A 1095 0.72 -14.84 -5.78
N VAL A 1096 1.10 -16.03 -6.28
CA VAL A 1096 0.31 -17.27 -6.13
C VAL A 1096 1.08 -18.27 -5.26
N GLY A 1097 0.34 -19.01 -4.44
CA GLY A 1097 0.92 -20.03 -3.57
C GLY A 1097 -0.12 -21.01 -3.06
N TRP A 1098 0.35 -22.02 -2.35
CA TRP A 1098 -0.53 -22.88 -1.56
C TRP A 1098 -0.96 -22.12 -0.30
N ILE A 1099 -2.26 -21.95 -0.11
CA ILE A 1099 -2.86 -21.38 1.11
C ILE A 1099 -3.87 -22.36 1.70
N ARG A 1100 -4.15 -22.24 3.00
CA ARG A 1100 -5.24 -23.00 3.62
C ARG A 1100 -6.55 -22.55 2.99
N ALA A 1101 -7.41 -23.50 2.60
CA ALA A 1101 -8.66 -23.18 1.93
C ALA A 1101 -9.63 -22.36 2.81
N GLU A 1102 -9.52 -22.51 4.13
CA GLU A 1102 -10.29 -21.75 5.12
C GLU A 1102 -9.92 -20.26 5.18
N ASP A 1103 -8.75 -19.88 4.66
CA ASP A 1103 -8.28 -18.48 4.62
C ASP A 1103 -8.46 -17.83 3.24
N TRP A 1104 -9.12 -18.49 2.28
CA TRP A 1104 -9.15 -18.01 0.89
C TRP A 1104 -9.84 -16.65 0.75
N TRP A 1105 -9.26 -15.77 -0.07
CA TRP A 1105 -9.84 -14.49 -0.51
C TRP A 1105 -9.96 -14.44 -2.04
N PRO A 1106 -11.03 -13.80 -2.59
CA PRO A 1106 -11.05 -13.41 -3.99
C PRO A 1106 -10.04 -12.28 -4.24
N TYR A 1107 -9.56 -12.12 -5.48
CA TYR A 1107 -8.69 -11.00 -5.88
C TYR A 1107 -9.46 -9.68 -5.85
N GLN A 1108 -9.52 -9.06 -4.67
CA GLN A 1108 -10.27 -7.87 -4.32
C GLN A 1108 -9.60 -7.16 -3.12
N ARG A 1109 -9.93 -5.88 -2.88
CA ARG A 1109 -9.44 -5.14 -1.71
C ARG A 1109 -10.01 -5.71 -0.40
N PRO A 1110 -9.26 -5.66 0.72
CA PRO A 1110 -9.76 -6.13 2.00
C PRO A 1110 -10.98 -5.34 2.53
N THR A 1111 -11.17 -4.09 2.08
CA THR A 1111 -12.33 -3.24 2.40
C THR A 1111 -13.54 -3.45 1.48
N PHE A 1112 -13.40 -4.24 0.40
CA PHE A 1112 -14.46 -4.58 -0.54
C PHE A 1112 -14.24 -5.99 -1.12
N VAL A 1113 -14.67 -7.03 -0.41
CA VAL A 1113 -14.35 -8.42 -0.78
C VAL A 1113 -15.28 -9.01 -1.85
N THR A 1114 -16.55 -8.64 -1.82
CA THR A 1114 -17.54 -8.99 -2.85
C THR A 1114 -18.72 -8.02 -2.74
N PRO A 1115 -19.41 -7.70 -3.85
CA PRO A 1115 -20.58 -6.84 -3.80
C PRO A 1115 -21.69 -7.37 -2.87
N PRO A 1116 -22.45 -6.50 -2.19
CA PRO A 1116 -23.42 -6.87 -1.17
C PRO A 1116 -24.76 -7.35 -1.77
N PHE A 1117 -24.71 -8.40 -2.59
CA PHE A 1117 -25.87 -9.03 -3.21
C PHE A 1117 -25.53 -10.42 -3.76
N ALA A 1118 -26.55 -11.27 -3.94
CA ALA A 1118 -26.44 -12.64 -4.46
C ALA A 1118 -25.74 -12.73 -5.85
N GLY A 1119 -25.14 -13.90 -6.12
CA GLY A 1119 -24.35 -14.17 -7.32
C GLY A 1119 -25.18 -14.29 -8.59
N TYR A 1120 -26.15 -15.21 -8.60
CA TYR A 1120 -26.85 -15.65 -9.81
C TYR A 1120 -27.96 -14.69 -10.24
N VAL A 1121 -27.97 -14.12 -11.45
CA VAL A 1121 -26.92 -14.13 -12.50
C VAL A 1121 -25.97 -12.93 -12.37
N SER A 1122 -24.83 -12.97 -13.05
CA SER A 1122 -23.88 -11.85 -13.12
C SER A 1122 -24.53 -10.58 -13.71
N GLY A 1123 -24.51 -9.50 -12.95
CA GLY A 1123 -25.00 -8.19 -13.39
C GLY A 1123 -24.14 -7.64 -14.52
N HIS A 1124 -22.82 -7.65 -14.36
CA HIS A 1124 -21.83 -7.25 -15.38
C HIS A 1124 -22.04 -7.97 -16.72
N SER A 1125 -22.24 -9.29 -16.70
CA SER A 1125 -22.48 -10.08 -17.91
C SER A 1125 -23.77 -9.67 -18.62
N THR A 1126 -24.83 -9.38 -17.84
CA THR A 1126 -26.15 -8.98 -18.35
C THR A 1126 -26.11 -7.58 -18.95
N TYR A 1127 -25.59 -6.58 -18.23
CA TYR A 1127 -25.42 -5.21 -18.72
C TYR A 1127 -24.56 -5.19 -19.98
N SER A 1128 -23.39 -5.82 -19.92
CA SER A 1128 -22.41 -5.76 -20.99
C SER A 1128 -22.94 -6.38 -22.28
N ARG A 1129 -23.64 -7.51 -22.17
CA ARG A 1129 -24.20 -8.12 -23.36
C ARG A 1129 -25.37 -7.32 -23.94
N ALA A 1130 -26.22 -6.73 -23.10
CA ALA A 1130 -27.30 -5.85 -23.55
C ALA A 1130 -26.76 -4.62 -24.28
N ALA A 1131 -25.75 -3.95 -23.72
CA ALA A 1131 -25.11 -2.79 -24.32
C ALA A 1131 -24.47 -3.12 -25.68
N ALA A 1132 -23.77 -4.26 -25.77
CA ALA A 1132 -23.14 -4.69 -27.02
C ALA A 1132 -24.15 -4.95 -28.14
N GLU A 1133 -25.32 -5.55 -27.83
CA GLU A 1133 -26.38 -5.72 -28.83
C GLU A 1133 -27.00 -4.38 -29.25
N VAL A 1134 -27.21 -3.45 -28.31
CA VAL A 1134 -27.73 -2.10 -28.61
C VAL A 1134 -26.76 -1.32 -29.50
N LEU A 1135 -25.48 -1.25 -29.15
CA LEU A 1135 -24.48 -0.50 -29.94
C LEU A 1135 -24.28 -1.09 -31.33
N THR A 1136 -24.28 -2.42 -31.44
CA THR A 1136 -24.24 -3.11 -32.74
C THR A 1136 -25.45 -2.73 -33.60
N ALA A 1137 -26.66 -2.78 -33.03
CA ALA A 1137 -27.87 -2.46 -33.77
C ALA A 1137 -27.96 -0.97 -34.13
N LEU A 1138 -27.58 -0.09 -33.21
CA LEU A 1138 -27.60 1.36 -33.38
C LEU A 1138 -26.67 1.84 -34.49
N THR A 1139 -25.43 1.36 -34.49
CA THR A 1139 -24.42 1.72 -35.51
C THR A 1139 -24.62 0.96 -36.82
N GLY A 1140 -25.31 -0.18 -36.77
CA GLY A 1140 -25.45 -1.10 -37.90
C GLY A 1140 -24.19 -1.90 -38.21
N ASP A 1141 -23.19 -1.87 -37.33
CA ASP A 1141 -21.90 -2.52 -37.48
C ASP A 1141 -21.52 -3.21 -36.15
N PRO A 1142 -21.14 -4.51 -36.14
CA PRO A 1142 -20.65 -5.14 -34.91
C PRO A 1142 -19.29 -4.61 -34.46
N TYR A 1143 -18.53 -3.95 -35.34
CA TYR A 1143 -17.20 -3.44 -35.02
C TYR A 1143 -17.26 -2.02 -34.44
N PHE A 1144 -16.31 -1.71 -33.55
CA PHE A 1144 -16.08 -0.33 -33.14
C PHE A 1144 -15.72 0.55 -34.36
N PRO A 1145 -16.08 1.84 -34.38
CA PRO A 1145 -15.68 2.74 -35.46
C PRO A 1145 -14.16 2.70 -35.70
N GLY A 1146 -13.73 2.58 -36.97
CA GLY A 1146 -12.32 2.35 -37.30
C GLY A 1146 -11.86 0.89 -37.20
N GLY A 1147 -12.76 0.00 -36.80
CA GLY A 1147 -12.55 -1.44 -36.68
C GLY A 1147 -11.89 -1.88 -35.36
N MET A 1148 -11.68 -1.00 -34.39
CA MET A 1148 -11.07 -1.34 -33.09
C MET A 1148 -11.28 -0.22 -32.07
N SER A 1149 -11.51 -0.60 -30.80
CA SER A 1149 -11.29 0.28 -29.64
C SER A 1149 -10.10 -0.21 -28.82
N ALA A 1150 -9.47 0.69 -28.07
CA ALA A 1150 -8.28 0.41 -27.29
C ALA A 1150 -8.22 1.25 -26.01
N PHE A 1151 -7.76 0.66 -24.91
CA PHE A 1151 -7.49 1.33 -23.65
C PHE A 1151 -6.05 1.01 -23.20
N ALA A 1152 -5.21 2.03 -23.12
CA ALA A 1152 -3.80 1.88 -22.77
C ALA A 1152 -3.62 1.78 -21.25
N ILE A 1153 -2.74 0.88 -20.82
CA ILE A 1153 -2.48 0.56 -19.42
C ILE A 1153 -0.96 0.58 -19.26
N PRO A 1154 -0.40 1.66 -18.67
CA PRO A 1154 1.03 1.73 -18.41
C PRO A 1154 1.45 0.73 -17.34
N ALA A 1155 2.70 0.26 -17.42
CA ALA A 1155 3.30 -0.57 -16.38
C ALA A 1155 3.31 0.18 -15.04
N ASN A 1156 3.00 -0.54 -13.95
CA ASN A 1156 3.05 -0.08 -12.56
C ASN A 1156 2.18 1.16 -12.25
N ASP A 1157 1.19 1.48 -13.09
CA ASP A 1157 0.39 2.71 -12.98
C ASP A 1157 -1.10 2.44 -13.29
N PHE A 1158 -1.62 1.28 -12.84
CA PHE A 1158 -3.04 0.95 -13.04
C PHE A 1158 -3.67 0.09 -11.95
N LEU A 1159 -2.98 -0.97 -11.49
CA LEU A 1159 -3.54 -1.84 -10.47
C LEU A 1159 -3.53 -1.12 -9.12
N VAL A 1160 -4.62 -1.30 -8.36
CA VAL A 1160 -4.84 -0.66 -7.06
C VAL A 1160 -5.04 -1.68 -5.94
N PHE A 1161 -5.06 -2.97 -6.26
CA PHE A 1161 -5.14 -4.04 -5.25
C PHE A 1161 -3.75 -4.51 -4.80
N GLU A 1162 -2.78 -4.45 -5.71
CA GLU A 1162 -1.36 -4.78 -5.55
C GLU A 1162 -0.60 -4.21 -6.76
N ALA A 1163 0.74 -4.25 -6.76
CA ALA A 1163 1.56 -3.62 -7.78
C ALA A 1163 1.40 -4.25 -9.17
N GLY A 1164 1.39 -3.39 -10.18
CA GLY A 1164 1.43 -3.75 -11.59
C GLY A 1164 0.45 -2.96 -12.47
N PRO A 1165 0.24 -3.41 -13.73
CA PRO A 1165 0.86 -4.58 -14.35
C PRO A 1165 2.38 -4.41 -14.54
N SER A 1166 3.13 -5.51 -14.67
CA SER A 1166 4.59 -5.46 -14.81
C SER A 1166 5.09 -4.93 -16.16
N VAL A 1167 4.20 -4.83 -17.15
CA VAL A 1167 4.49 -4.33 -18.50
C VAL A 1167 3.38 -3.43 -19.01
N ASP A 1168 3.73 -2.50 -19.91
CA ASP A 1168 2.73 -1.76 -20.67
C ASP A 1168 1.87 -2.75 -21.47
N LEU A 1169 0.56 -2.60 -21.37
CA LEU A 1169 -0.37 -3.35 -22.19
C LEU A 1169 -1.54 -2.46 -22.63
N THR A 1170 -2.30 -2.93 -23.61
CA THR A 1170 -3.44 -2.21 -24.16
C THR A 1170 -4.58 -3.19 -24.33
N LEU A 1171 -5.67 -3.00 -23.59
CA LEU A 1171 -6.89 -3.76 -23.85
C LEU A 1171 -7.44 -3.32 -25.20
N GLN A 1172 -7.75 -4.28 -26.07
CA GLN A 1172 -8.19 -4.01 -27.44
C GLN A 1172 -9.39 -4.87 -27.79
N TRP A 1173 -10.36 -4.28 -28.49
CA TRP A 1173 -11.59 -4.96 -28.89
C TRP A 1173 -11.93 -4.59 -30.33
N ALA A 1174 -12.14 -5.59 -31.19
CA ALA A 1174 -12.61 -5.35 -32.54
C ALA A 1174 -14.12 -5.10 -32.55
N THR A 1175 -14.87 -5.92 -31.82
CA THR A 1175 -16.34 -5.86 -31.73
C THR A 1175 -16.83 -5.49 -30.34
N TYR A 1176 -18.03 -4.93 -30.25
CA TYR A 1176 -18.69 -4.67 -28.96
C TYR A 1176 -18.88 -5.94 -28.12
N ARG A 1177 -19.06 -7.09 -28.80
CA ARG A 1177 -19.22 -8.39 -28.15
C ARG A 1177 -17.90 -8.92 -27.59
N ASP A 1178 -16.77 -8.58 -28.20
CA ASP A 1178 -15.45 -8.94 -27.66
C ASP A 1178 -15.28 -8.29 -26.28
N ALA A 1179 -15.61 -6.99 -26.16
CA ALA A 1179 -15.58 -6.27 -24.89
C ALA A 1179 -16.54 -6.86 -23.85
N ALA A 1180 -17.78 -7.21 -24.26
CA ALA A 1180 -18.76 -7.79 -23.36
C ALA A 1180 -18.40 -9.20 -22.85
N ASP A 1181 -17.84 -10.05 -23.72
CA ASP A 1181 -17.37 -11.39 -23.35
C ASP A 1181 -16.14 -11.30 -22.44
N GLN A 1182 -15.24 -10.37 -22.70
CA GLN A 1182 -14.09 -10.10 -21.85
C GLN A 1182 -14.51 -9.59 -20.45
N CYS A 1183 -15.43 -8.62 -20.37
CA CYS A 1183 -16.01 -8.13 -19.12
C CYS A 1183 -16.57 -9.26 -18.25
N SER A 1184 -17.22 -10.22 -18.90
CA SER A 1184 -17.81 -11.36 -18.22
C SER A 1184 -16.78 -12.30 -17.59
N LEU A 1185 -15.68 -12.59 -18.31
CA LEU A 1185 -14.59 -13.43 -17.79
C LEU A 1185 -13.83 -12.78 -16.62
N SER A 1186 -13.77 -11.45 -16.60
CA SER A 1186 -13.14 -10.69 -15.51
C SER A 1186 -13.68 -11.08 -14.13
N ARG A 1187 -14.97 -11.46 -14.05
CA ARG A 1187 -15.62 -11.75 -12.78
C ARG A 1187 -15.27 -13.10 -12.18
N ILE A 1188 -14.82 -14.03 -13.02
CA ILE A 1188 -14.29 -15.33 -12.59
C ILE A 1188 -12.85 -15.14 -12.12
N TRP A 1189 -12.01 -14.42 -12.87
CA TRP A 1189 -10.64 -14.09 -12.46
C TRP A 1189 -10.58 -13.23 -11.18
N GLY A 1190 -11.46 -12.25 -11.06
CA GLY A 1190 -11.60 -11.45 -9.84
C GLY A 1190 -12.19 -12.21 -8.65
N GLY A 1191 -12.56 -13.48 -8.81
CA GLY A 1191 -12.94 -14.34 -7.68
C GLY A 1191 -14.39 -14.21 -7.19
N ILE A 1192 -15.26 -13.43 -7.85
CA ILE A 1192 -16.57 -13.05 -7.27
C ILE A 1192 -17.79 -13.69 -7.94
N HIS A 1193 -17.63 -14.35 -9.09
CA HIS A 1193 -18.70 -15.08 -9.77
C HIS A 1193 -18.20 -16.46 -10.29
N PRO A 1194 -18.94 -17.56 -10.04
CA PRO A 1194 -18.71 -18.84 -10.73
C PRO A 1194 -19.30 -18.84 -12.15
N PRO A 1195 -18.87 -19.78 -13.02
CA PRO A 1195 -19.33 -19.88 -14.42
C PRO A 1195 -20.84 -19.90 -14.65
N PHE A 1196 -21.61 -20.51 -13.73
CA PHE A 1196 -23.06 -20.58 -13.89
C PHE A 1196 -23.76 -19.24 -13.64
N ASP A 1197 -23.09 -18.24 -13.05
CA ASP A 1197 -23.62 -16.87 -12.95
C ASP A 1197 -23.44 -16.11 -14.27
N ASP A 1198 -22.37 -16.40 -15.01
CA ASP A 1198 -21.96 -15.65 -16.19
C ASP A 1198 -22.82 -15.95 -17.42
N ILE A 1199 -22.79 -17.20 -17.90
CA ILE A 1199 -23.36 -17.58 -19.20
C ILE A 1199 -24.87 -17.27 -19.30
N PRO A 1200 -25.71 -17.60 -18.30
CA PRO A 1200 -27.11 -17.20 -18.32
C PRO A 1200 -27.29 -15.68 -18.32
N GLY A 1201 -26.44 -14.93 -17.61
CA GLY A 1201 -26.42 -13.47 -17.66
C GLY A 1201 -26.15 -12.92 -19.06
N ARG A 1202 -25.18 -13.48 -19.80
CA ARG A 1202 -24.93 -13.11 -21.20
C ARG A 1202 -26.14 -13.42 -22.09
N LEU A 1203 -26.75 -14.60 -21.92
CA LEU A 1203 -27.94 -14.99 -22.68
C LEU A 1203 -29.13 -14.06 -22.42
N MET A 1204 -29.38 -13.70 -21.17
CA MET A 1204 -30.40 -12.73 -20.78
C MET A 1204 -30.11 -11.35 -21.39
N GLY A 1205 -28.90 -10.83 -21.19
CA GLY A 1205 -28.50 -9.53 -21.74
C GLY A 1205 -28.65 -9.45 -23.25
N ARG A 1206 -28.42 -10.55 -23.98
CA ARG A 1206 -28.61 -10.60 -25.43
C ARG A 1206 -30.06 -10.36 -25.85
N GLU A 1207 -31.02 -10.97 -25.17
CA GLU A 1207 -32.44 -10.77 -25.52
C GLU A 1207 -32.90 -9.37 -25.06
N ILE A 1208 -32.54 -8.96 -23.84
CA ILE A 1208 -32.84 -7.63 -23.29
C ILE A 1208 -32.35 -6.50 -24.21
N GLY A 1209 -31.11 -6.57 -24.69
CA GLY A 1209 -30.56 -5.55 -25.59
C GLY A 1209 -31.31 -5.45 -26.92
N ARG A 1210 -31.81 -6.57 -27.44
CA ARG A 1210 -32.61 -6.60 -28.69
C ARG A 1210 -34.01 -6.04 -28.47
N ASP A 1211 -34.65 -6.41 -27.37
CA ASP A 1211 -36.00 -5.98 -27.04
C ASP A 1211 -36.02 -4.48 -26.70
N ALA A 1212 -35.04 -4.00 -25.93
CA ALA A 1212 -34.86 -2.58 -25.64
C ALA A 1212 -34.60 -1.77 -26.92
N PHE A 1213 -33.74 -2.25 -27.83
CA PHE A 1213 -33.53 -1.55 -29.10
C PHE A 1213 -34.80 -1.52 -29.95
N ALA A 1214 -35.54 -2.63 -30.03
CA ALA A 1214 -36.79 -2.71 -30.77
C ALA A 1214 -37.85 -1.75 -30.21
N GLU A 1215 -37.97 -1.63 -28.88
CA GLU A 1215 -38.90 -0.68 -28.25
C GLU A 1215 -38.46 0.77 -28.48
N ALA A 1216 -37.16 1.06 -28.40
CA ALA A 1216 -36.63 2.39 -28.74
C ALA A 1216 -36.96 2.79 -30.20
N VAL A 1217 -36.80 1.88 -31.16
CA VAL A 1217 -37.17 2.10 -32.57
C VAL A 1217 -38.66 2.44 -32.71
N ARG A 1218 -39.55 1.76 -31.98
CA ARG A 1218 -40.99 2.08 -32.01
C ARG A 1218 -41.26 3.50 -31.55
N HIS A 1219 -40.56 3.97 -30.52
CA HIS A 1219 -40.63 5.35 -30.07
C HIS A 1219 -40.13 6.33 -31.12
N PHE A 1220 -39.00 6.04 -31.79
CA PHE A 1220 -38.46 6.90 -32.85
C PHE A 1220 -39.37 6.97 -34.09
N ASP A 1221 -40.02 5.87 -34.46
CA ASP A 1221 -40.93 5.80 -35.60
C ASP A 1221 -42.36 6.32 -35.29
N GLY A 1222 -42.64 6.65 -34.02
CA GLY A 1222 -43.96 7.10 -33.58
C GLY A 1222 -45.03 6.00 -33.62
N LEU A 1223 -44.63 4.76 -33.41
CA LEU A 1223 -45.47 3.54 -33.48
C LEU A 1223 -45.91 3.03 -32.11
N VAL A 1224 -45.88 3.89 -31.10
CA VAL A 1224 -46.32 3.58 -29.74
C VAL A 1224 -47.67 4.25 -29.54
N ASP A 1225 -48.72 3.46 -29.36
CA ASP A 1225 -50.08 3.96 -29.10
C ASP A 1225 -50.27 4.42 -27.66
#